data_AF-A0A517MHT4-F1
#
_entry.id   AF-A0A517MHT4-F1
#
_cell.length_a   1.000
_cell.length_b   1.000
_cell.length_c   1.000
_cell.angle_alpha   90.00
_cell.angle_beta   90.00
_cell.angle_gamma   90.00
#
_symmetry.space_group_name_H-M   'P 1'
#
loop_
_entity.id
_entity.type
_entity.pdbx_description
1 polymer ?
#
loop_
_entity_poly.entity_id
_entity_poly.type
_entity_poly.pdbx_seq_one_letter_code
_entity_poly.pdbx_strand_id
1 'polypeptide(L)'
;MISYRCLSILLSPLVSFFHFATADEFDVEIKPLLTKYCIGCHNDDNTEGEVNFATFENPAQIDAAFKTWESAAERLVARDMPPEGESQPTDIERERILHWYQNRFVDSVVAKPASFRPRRLSAVEYRNTLQSLFGFELEVAIIEAEQTKSETSLVLKLLPDDPPGRSGFRNDTHSNPLTTVIWDQYSFLTDHALSEFFAPNNRHFLEAYVGPLKENFAEAEAEKLVRTFAPRALRRPLPEAELSEIIDRIERRSPDVQVEDAVKRELKAILMSPSFLYRGLRMERIPGQQPVDDFELAERLSYFLWGDMPDATLTELAKSGTLGDTDVLKRQVDRMLLSPQASHLATDFAFQWLAINEIEHFGDNYPLQQSMEAQVVDFMQYLFTEDRPLIELIDSDVSFINPLIARHYGKDRNQLKAYRKAKGIEVEFVSHQKITLEHSKNRGGILTMPGILAMNKGPVLRGTWVLERILGDELPDPPMNVGSVPPPRDGEDLTFRQRFELHRANVTCASCHDKIDPLGFALQRYDDSGSYVGQNATVTRTRGKDSDHATKGKRIDTSGRLPSGETFEDMQGLKHLLATSQRRKVIRNIVERTLSYALCRALEIHDRPTVDQMVDNLDQRNGTYRDLFHAVVLSLPFRETVNPIHEAPQ
;
A
#
# COMPACT_ATOMS: atom_id res chain seq x y z
N MET A 1 -21.72 56.40 -67.45
CA MET A 1 -21.54 55.90 -68.84
C MET A 1 -20.44 54.86 -68.81
N ILE A 2 -20.75 53.65 -69.30
CA ILE A 2 -19.81 52.57 -69.70
C ILE A 2 -19.11 51.86 -68.51
N SER A 3 -18.96 50.54 -68.41
CA SER A 3 -19.51 49.33 -69.04
C SER A 3 -18.75 48.15 -68.43
N TYR A 4 -19.47 47.12 -67.97
CA TYR A 4 -19.17 45.68 -67.94
C TYR A 4 -17.72 45.17 -67.89
N ARG A 5 -17.47 44.24 -66.96
CA ARG A 5 -16.95 42.89 -67.29
C ARG A 5 -17.46 41.84 -66.28
N CYS A 6 -18.37 41.01 -66.74
CA CYS A 6 -18.74 39.72 -66.15
C CYS A 6 -17.62 38.70 -66.42
N LEU A 7 -17.31 37.85 -65.44
CA LEU A 7 -16.73 36.53 -65.70
C LEU A 7 -17.39 35.52 -64.77
N SER A 8 -18.11 34.58 -65.38
CA SER A 8 -18.77 33.44 -64.77
C SER A 8 -17.73 32.39 -64.36
N ILE A 9 -17.74 31.92 -63.11
CA ILE A 9 -17.02 30.71 -62.70
C ILE A 9 -18.02 29.75 -62.06
N LEU A 10 -17.98 28.52 -62.56
CA LEU A 10 -18.83 27.37 -62.28
C LEU A 10 -18.81 26.99 -60.79
N LEU A 11 -20.00 26.79 -60.19
CA LEU A 11 -20.16 26.06 -58.94
C LEU A 11 -19.81 24.58 -59.16
N SER A 12 -18.82 24.09 -58.43
CA SER A 12 -18.59 22.65 -58.22
C SER A 12 -19.13 22.29 -56.82
N PRO A 13 -19.85 21.16 -56.63
CA PRO A 13 -20.38 20.81 -55.33
C PRO A 13 -19.25 20.35 -54.41
N LEU A 14 -19.17 20.96 -53.22
CA LEU A 14 -18.37 20.49 -52.09
C LEU A 14 -18.84 19.07 -51.74
N VAL A 15 -18.03 18.07 -52.12
CA VAL A 15 -18.12 16.72 -51.59
C VAL A 15 -17.68 16.79 -50.14
N SER A 16 -18.63 16.61 -49.21
CA SER A 16 -18.34 16.30 -47.82
C SER A 16 -17.50 15.03 -47.79
N PHE A 17 -16.22 15.15 -47.44
CA PHE A 17 -15.43 14.01 -47.01
C PHE A 17 -16.03 13.51 -45.70
N PHE A 18 -16.81 12.43 -45.79
CA PHE A 18 -17.04 11.55 -44.68
C PHE A 18 -15.66 11.15 -44.11
N HIS A 19 -15.44 11.39 -42.83
CA HIS A 19 -14.36 10.80 -42.06
C HIS A 19 -14.54 9.27 -42.17
N PHE A 20 -13.75 8.63 -43.04
CA PHE A 20 -13.59 7.19 -42.97
C PHE A 20 -12.92 6.90 -41.63
N ALA A 21 -13.55 6.05 -40.81
CA ALA A 21 -12.90 5.46 -39.64
C ALA A 21 -11.61 4.78 -40.13
N THR A 22 -10.47 5.35 -39.78
CA THR A 22 -9.17 4.70 -39.96
C THR A 22 -9.23 3.39 -39.16
N ALA A 23 -8.82 2.27 -39.76
CA ALA A 23 -8.57 1.06 -39.00
C ALA A 23 -7.70 1.41 -37.78
N ASP A 24 -8.01 0.84 -36.62
CA ASP A 24 -7.23 1.10 -35.40
C ASP A 24 -5.76 0.79 -35.70
N GLU A 25 -4.87 1.74 -35.38
CA GLU A 25 -3.41 1.60 -35.55
C GLU A 25 -2.91 0.26 -34.97
N PHE A 26 -3.57 -0.21 -33.91
CA PHE A 26 -3.33 -1.51 -33.33
C PHE A 26 -3.50 -2.67 -34.33
N ASP A 27 -4.63 -2.74 -35.04
CA ASP A 27 -4.93 -3.85 -35.94
C ASP A 27 -3.99 -3.89 -37.15
N VAL A 28 -3.55 -2.73 -37.61
CA VAL A 28 -2.71 -2.60 -38.80
C VAL A 28 -1.22 -2.77 -38.48
N GLU A 29 -0.74 -2.18 -37.39
CA GLU A 29 0.70 -2.07 -37.12
C GLU A 29 1.19 -3.01 -36.03
N ILE A 30 0.35 -3.31 -35.03
CA ILE A 30 0.78 -3.99 -33.81
C ILE A 30 0.34 -5.45 -33.80
N LYS A 31 -0.92 -5.73 -34.10
CA LYS A 31 -1.48 -7.09 -34.14
C LYS A 31 -0.66 -8.05 -35.02
N PRO A 32 -0.17 -7.67 -36.22
CA PRO A 32 0.69 -8.55 -37.00
C PRO A 32 2.03 -8.87 -36.32
N LEU A 33 2.59 -7.93 -35.56
CA LEU A 33 3.83 -8.15 -34.80
C LEU A 33 3.58 -9.08 -33.61
N LEU A 34 2.45 -8.91 -32.91
CA LEU A 34 2.06 -9.81 -31.83
C LEU A 34 1.83 -11.24 -32.36
N THR A 35 1.18 -11.39 -33.52
CA THR A 35 1.01 -12.71 -34.15
C THR A 35 2.35 -13.36 -34.48
N LYS A 36 3.33 -12.57 -34.94
CA LYS A 36 4.66 -13.06 -35.33
C LYS A 36 5.54 -13.43 -34.14
N TYR A 37 5.46 -12.69 -33.04
CA TYR A 37 6.45 -12.73 -31.96
C TYR A 37 5.91 -13.14 -30.58
N CYS A 38 4.62 -12.95 -30.31
CA CYS A 38 4.06 -13.07 -28.96
C CYS A 38 2.98 -14.15 -28.86
N ILE A 39 2.01 -14.18 -29.77
CA ILE A 39 0.81 -15.03 -29.69
C ILE A 39 1.16 -16.52 -29.74
N GLY A 40 2.32 -16.92 -30.29
CA GLY A 40 2.76 -18.32 -30.25
C GLY A 40 2.88 -18.90 -28.83
N CYS A 41 3.19 -18.06 -27.83
CA CYS A 41 3.36 -18.46 -26.43
C CYS A 41 2.40 -17.76 -25.44
N HIS A 42 1.60 -16.79 -25.92
CA HIS A 42 0.69 -15.98 -25.11
C HIS A 42 -0.72 -15.98 -25.71
N ASN A 43 -1.37 -17.13 -25.66
CA ASN A 43 -2.71 -17.40 -26.19
C ASN A 43 -3.53 -18.29 -25.21
N ASP A 44 -4.75 -18.68 -25.62
CA ASP A 44 -5.66 -19.51 -24.81
C ASP A 44 -5.10 -20.93 -24.52
N ASP A 45 -4.34 -21.50 -25.46
CA ASP A 45 -3.79 -22.86 -25.39
C ASP A 45 -2.42 -22.91 -24.69
N ASN A 46 -1.68 -21.79 -24.71
CA ASN A 46 -0.37 -21.63 -24.10
C ASN A 46 -0.28 -20.23 -23.50
N THR A 47 -0.46 -20.12 -22.17
CA THR A 47 -0.57 -18.84 -21.45
C THR A 47 0.67 -18.63 -20.58
N GLU A 48 1.84 -18.59 -21.21
CA GLU A 48 3.10 -18.34 -20.48
C GLU A 48 3.01 -17.00 -19.73
N GLY A 49 3.32 -17.03 -18.43
CA GLY A 49 3.21 -15.86 -17.56
C GLY A 49 1.79 -15.29 -17.38
N GLU A 50 0.74 -16.10 -17.61
CA GLU A 50 -0.67 -15.70 -17.49
C GLU A 50 -1.09 -14.55 -18.42
N VAL A 51 -0.34 -14.32 -19.50
CA VAL A 51 -0.62 -13.27 -20.50
C VAL A 51 -1.20 -13.87 -21.78
N ASN A 52 -2.27 -13.24 -22.30
CA ASN A 52 -2.93 -13.65 -23.53
C ASN A 52 -3.24 -12.46 -24.45
N PHE A 53 -2.40 -12.29 -25.49
CA PHE A 53 -2.57 -11.21 -26.47
C PHE A 53 -3.62 -11.52 -27.55
N ALA A 54 -4.10 -12.76 -27.65
CA ALA A 54 -5.10 -13.15 -28.65
C ALA A 54 -6.51 -12.62 -28.34
N THR A 55 -6.77 -12.23 -27.09
CA THR A 55 -8.09 -11.77 -26.61
C THR A 55 -8.41 -10.30 -26.95
N PHE A 56 -7.44 -9.55 -27.48
CA PHE A 56 -7.59 -8.12 -27.74
C PHE A 56 -8.23 -7.86 -29.11
N GLU A 57 -9.56 -7.75 -29.12
CA GLU A 57 -10.35 -7.52 -30.33
C GLU A 57 -10.88 -6.09 -30.45
N ASN A 58 -10.92 -5.33 -29.35
CA ASN A 58 -11.44 -3.97 -29.35
C ASN A 58 -10.66 -3.02 -28.40
N PRO A 59 -10.78 -1.69 -28.60
CA PRO A 59 -10.08 -0.69 -27.79
C PRO A 59 -10.29 -0.83 -26.28
N ALA A 60 -11.50 -1.18 -25.83
CA ALA A 60 -11.79 -1.29 -24.40
C ALA A 60 -11.04 -2.45 -23.73
N GLN A 61 -10.88 -3.58 -24.42
CA GLN A 61 -10.06 -4.70 -23.92
C GLN A 61 -8.58 -4.33 -23.88
N ILE A 62 -8.09 -3.63 -24.90
CA ILE A 62 -6.70 -3.14 -24.97
C ILE A 62 -6.42 -2.19 -23.79
N ASP A 63 -7.31 -1.21 -23.55
CA ASP A 63 -7.15 -0.22 -22.49
C ASP A 63 -7.25 -0.84 -21.09
N ALA A 64 -8.16 -1.81 -20.90
CA ALA A 64 -8.30 -2.53 -19.64
C ALA A 64 -7.06 -3.34 -19.26
N ALA A 65 -6.26 -3.76 -20.25
CA ALA A 65 -5.03 -4.53 -20.08
C ALA A 65 -3.76 -3.67 -20.01
N PHE A 66 -3.85 -2.39 -19.63
CA PHE A 66 -2.71 -1.47 -19.63
C PHE A 66 -1.48 -1.99 -18.86
N LYS A 67 -1.67 -2.69 -17.73
CA LYS A 67 -0.57 -3.29 -16.96
C LYS A 67 0.15 -4.38 -17.75
N THR A 68 -0.60 -5.20 -18.49
CA THR A 68 -0.04 -6.22 -19.38
C THR A 68 0.79 -5.55 -20.47
N TRP A 69 0.33 -4.44 -21.03
CA TRP A 69 1.08 -3.67 -22.03
C TRP A 69 2.32 -2.98 -21.46
N GLU A 70 2.25 -2.45 -20.25
CA GLU A 70 3.39 -1.87 -19.53
C GLU A 70 4.47 -2.93 -19.29
N SER A 71 4.09 -4.08 -18.74
CA SER A 71 4.99 -5.22 -18.57
C SER A 71 5.58 -5.67 -19.92
N ALA A 72 4.78 -5.79 -20.98
CA ALA A 72 5.27 -6.15 -22.31
C ALA A 72 6.29 -5.12 -22.84
N ALA A 73 6.04 -3.82 -22.68
CA ALA A 73 6.94 -2.76 -23.08
C ALA A 73 8.27 -2.82 -22.31
N GLU A 74 8.22 -3.03 -21.00
CA GLU A 74 9.41 -3.20 -20.15
C GLU A 74 10.26 -4.40 -20.59
N ARG A 75 9.63 -5.54 -20.87
CA ARG A 75 10.31 -6.75 -21.35
C ARG A 75 10.93 -6.55 -22.74
N LEU A 76 10.27 -5.81 -23.62
CA LEU A 76 10.81 -5.46 -24.94
C LEU A 76 12.00 -4.51 -24.83
N VAL A 77 11.95 -3.49 -23.95
CA VAL A 77 13.07 -2.58 -23.68
C VAL A 77 14.28 -3.35 -23.14
N ALA A 78 14.04 -4.27 -22.19
CA ALA A 78 15.06 -5.13 -21.62
C ALA A 78 15.61 -6.17 -22.61
N ARG A 79 14.93 -6.39 -23.75
CA ARG A 79 15.19 -7.49 -24.69
C ARG A 79 15.00 -8.87 -24.07
N ASP A 80 14.16 -8.96 -23.03
CA ASP A 80 13.81 -10.20 -22.35
C ASP A 80 12.83 -11.05 -23.18
N MET A 81 12.00 -10.38 -23.99
CA MET A 81 10.96 -11.00 -24.80
C MET A 81 11.06 -10.59 -26.28
N PRO A 82 10.84 -11.52 -27.24
CA PRO A 82 10.74 -12.98 -27.05
C PRO A 82 12.03 -13.58 -26.45
N PRO A 83 12.00 -14.79 -25.84
CA PRO A 83 13.19 -15.37 -25.21
C PRO A 83 14.28 -15.71 -26.24
N GLU A 84 15.52 -15.87 -25.77
CA GLU A 84 16.63 -16.27 -26.64
C GLU A 84 16.35 -17.63 -27.30
N GLY A 85 16.62 -17.72 -28.61
CA GLY A 85 16.29 -18.91 -29.41
C GLY A 85 14.98 -18.78 -30.19
N GLU A 86 14.09 -17.87 -29.79
CA GLU A 86 12.88 -17.55 -30.54
C GLU A 86 13.11 -16.43 -31.58
N SER A 87 12.17 -16.30 -32.51
CA SER A 87 12.20 -15.23 -33.51
C SER A 87 12.14 -13.86 -32.83
N GLN A 88 13.15 -13.03 -33.06
CA GLN A 88 13.25 -11.70 -32.46
C GLN A 88 12.68 -10.60 -33.38
N PRO A 89 12.00 -9.58 -32.83
CA PRO A 89 11.70 -8.37 -33.59
C PRO A 89 12.98 -7.62 -33.95
N THR A 90 13.02 -7.05 -35.15
CA THR A 90 14.06 -6.07 -35.52
C THR A 90 13.97 -4.84 -34.62
N ASP A 91 15.03 -4.04 -34.52
CA ASP A 91 15.01 -2.82 -33.71
C ASP A 91 13.89 -1.86 -34.15
N ILE A 92 13.62 -1.77 -35.46
CA ILE A 92 12.51 -0.97 -36.02
C ILE A 92 11.13 -1.54 -35.62
N GLU A 93 10.93 -2.86 -35.72
CA GLU A 93 9.65 -3.48 -35.31
C GLU A 93 9.41 -3.31 -33.81
N ARG A 94 10.47 -3.39 -33.01
CA ARG A 94 10.39 -3.18 -31.57
C ARG A 94 10.07 -1.73 -31.22
N GLU A 95 10.80 -0.78 -31.83
CA GLU A 95 10.53 0.65 -31.66
C GLU A 95 9.09 0.98 -32.05
N ARG A 96 8.52 0.32 -33.06
CA ARG A 96 7.11 0.50 -33.42
C ARG A 96 6.15 0.06 -32.30
N ILE A 97 6.37 -1.10 -31.68
CA ILE A 97 5.55 -1.54 -30.53
C ILE A 97 5.69 -0.57 -29.35
N LEU A 98 6.93 -0.17 -29.03
CA LEU A 98 7.21 0.75 -27.93
C LEU A 98 6.64 2.14 -28.18
N HIS A 99 6.71 2.65 -29.41
CA HIS A 99 6.14 3.93 -29.79
C HIS A 99 4.61 3.92 -29.73
N TRP A 100 3.97 2.84 -30.19
CA TRP A 100 2.53 2.69 -30.03
C TRP A 100 2.12 2.63 -28.56
N TYR A 101 2.83 1.85 -27.73
CA TYR A 101 2.60 1.83 -26.28
C TYR A 101 2.76 3.23 -25.68
N GLN A 102 3.84 3.94 -26.05
CA GLN A 102 4.11 5.29 -25.58
C GLN A 102 2.96 6.24 -25.95
N ASN A 103 2.54 6.25 -27.22
CA ASN A 103 1.47 7.12 -27.68
C ASN A 103 0.14 6.81 -26.98
N ARG A 104 -0.24 5.54 -26.87
CA ARG A 104 -1.55 5.13 -26.34
C ARG A 104 -1.64 5.19 -24.82
N PHE A 105 -0.63 4.67 -24.12
CA PHE A 105 -0.66 4.42 -22.68
C PHE A 105 0.19 5.41 -21.85
N VAL A 106 0.93 6.32 -22.50
CA VAL A 106 1.70 7.38 -21.83
C VAL A 106 1.20 8.75 -22.29
N ASP A 107 1.41 9.09 -23.56
CA ASP A 107 1.31 10.47 -24.04
C ASP A 107 -0.15 10.92 -24.26
N SER A 108 -1.03 10.01 -24.67
CA SER A 108 -2.45 10.32 -24.91
C SER A 108 -3.32 10.15 -23.66
N VAL A 109 -2.75 9.68 -22.55
CA VAL A 109 -3.52 9.40 -21.33
C VAL A 109 -3.85 10.71 -20.62
N VAL A 110 -5.15 10.99 -20.49
CA VAL A 110 -5.64 12.13 -19.71
C VAL A 110 -5.95 11.67 -18.29
N ALA A 111 -5.53 12.48 -17.31
CA ALA A 111 -5.87 12.26 -15.91
C ALA A 111 -7.39 12.27 -15.72
N LYS A 112 -7.92 11.22 -15.10
CA LYS A 112 -9.34 11.12 -14.74
C LYS A 112 -9.48 10.45 -13.38
N PRO A 113 -10.43 10.89 -12.54
CA PRO A 113 -10.72 10.16 -11.31
C PRO A 113 -11.39 8.82 -11.64
N ALA A 114 -11.26 7.86 -10.74
CA ALA A 114 -11.89 6.57 -10.90
C ALA A 114 -13.40 6.63 -10.64
N SER A 115 -14.09 5.59 -11.11
CA SER A 115 -15.51 5.39 -10.81
C SER A 115 -15.72 5.15 -9.32
N PHE A 116 -16.76 5.78 -8.75
CA PHE A 116 -17.13 5.61 -7.36
C PHE A 116 -17.43 4.14 -7.07
N ARG A 117 -16.83 3.60 -6.01
CA ARG A 117 -17.14 2.29 -5.47
C ARG A 117 -17.25 2.40 -3.94
N PRO A 118 -18.33 1.86 -3.34
CA PRO A 118 -18.43 1.76 -1.89
C PRO A 118 -17.28 0.93 -1.33
N ARG A 119 -16.70 1.38 -0.22
CA ARG A 119 -15.56 0.72 0.43
C ARG A 119 -15.98 0.27 1.82
N ARG A 120 -15.94 -1.04 2.09
CA ARG A 120 -16.20 -1.56 3.43
C ARG A 120 -15.01 -1.19 4.33
N LEU A 121 -15.28 -0.84 5.58
CA LEU A 121 -14.24 -0.71 6.60
C LEU A 121 -13.50 -2.06 6.73
N SER A 122 -12.17 -2.02 6.65
CA SER A 122 -11.36 -3.20 6.98
C SER A 122 -11.54 -3.58 8.46
N ALA A 123 -11.15 -4.78 8.88
CA ALA A 123 -11.22 -5.18 10.29
C ALA A 123 -10.52 -4.18 11.24
N VAL A 124 -9.36 -3.65 10.83
CA VAL A 124 -8.59 -2.63 11.58
C VAL A 124 -9.33 -1.30 11.60
N GLU A 125 -9.82 -0.83 10.45
CA GLU A 125 -10.59 0.42 10.36
C GLU A 125 -11.89 0.36 11.18
N TYR A 126 -12.57 -0.79 11.16
CA TYR A 126 -13.79 -1.02 11.95
C TYR A 126 -13.50 -1.01 13.45
N ARG A 127 -12.43 -1.68 13.90
CA ARG A 127 -11.97 -1.64 15.30
C ARG A 127 -11.72 -0.21 15.74
N ASN A 128 -10.91 0.54 14.99
CA ASN A 128 -10.56 1.92 15.31
C ASN A 128 -11.82 2.81 15.34
N THR A 129 -12.71 2.64 14.36
CA THR A 129 -13.98 3.39 14.28
C THR A 129 -14.85 3.13 15.50
N LEU A 130 -14.98 1.88 15.96
CA LEU A 130 -15.72 1.58 17.19
C LEU A 130 -15.05 2.19 18.42
N GLN A 131 -13.73 2.13 18.53
CA GLN A 131 -13.00 2.73 19.63
C GLN A 131 -13.21 4.24 19.69
N SER A 132 -13.10 4.94 18.56
CA SER A 132 -13.35 6.38 18.47
C SER A 132 -14.81 6.76 18.68
N LEU A 133 -15.74 5.87 18.36
CA LEU A 133 -17.17 6.09 18.57
C LEU A 133 -17.56 5.87 20.04
N PHE A 134 -17.08 4.81 20.68
CA PHE A 134 -17.48 4.46 22.04
C PHE A 134 -16.56 5.02 23.14
N GLY A 135 -15.31 5.35 22.80
CA GLY A 135 -14.30 5.87 23.71
C GLY A 135 -13.45 4.79 24.41
N PHE A 136 -13.69 3.51 24.13
CA PHE A 136 -12.96 2.37 24.71
C PHE A 136 -12.73 1.26 23.68
N GLU A 137 -11.77 0.39 23.97
CA GLU A 137 -11.46 -0.79 23.15
C GLU A 137 -12.30 -1.99 23.57
N LEU A 138 -12.74 -2.79 22.60
CA LEU A 138 -13.36 -4.09 22.87
C LEU A 138 -12.24 -5.11 23.04
N GLU A 139 -12.03 -5.56 24.27
CA GLU A 139 -10.94 -6.46 24.63
C GLU A 139 -11.43 -7.87 24.94
N VAL A 140 -10.57 -8.86 24.68
CA VAL A 140 -10.76 -10.23 25.13
C VAL A 140 -10.16 -10.36 26.52
N ALA A 141 -10.85 -11.06 27.44
CA ALA A 141 -10.21 -11.49 28.69
C ALA A 141 -9.11 -12.52 28.39
N ILE A 142 -7.84 -12.09 28.42
CA ILE A 142 -6.67 -12.93 28.16
C ILE A 142 -5.91 -13.15 29.47
N ILE A 143 -5.51 -14.40 29.74
CA ILE A 143 -4.45 -14.69 30.70
C ILE A 143 -3.15 -14.58 29.92
N GLU A 144 -2.42 -13.46 30.10
CA GLU A 144 -1.14 -13.26 29.44
C GLU A 144 -0.16 -14.38 29.84
N ALA A 145 0.20 -15.23 28.87
CA ALA A 145 1.39 -16.05 28.98
C ALA A 145 2.55 -15.24 28.39
N GLU A 146 3.64 -15.06 29.14
CA GLU A 146 4.81 -14.22 28.80
C GLU A 146 5.51 -14.59 27.47
N GLN A 147 5.06 -15.64 26.77
CA GLN A 147 5.70 -16.19 25.57
C GLN A 147 4.81 -16.24 24.32
N THR A 148 3.58 -15.72 24.34
CA THR A 148 2.67 -15.75 23.17
C THR A 148 2.02 -14.40 22.89
N LYS A 149 2.13 -13.90 21.64
CA LYS A 149 1.28 -12.82 21.12
C LYS A 149 -0.16 -13.27 21.21
N SER A 150 -0.93 -12.63 22.08
CA SER A 150 -2.36 -12.88 22.19
C SER A 150 -3.06 -11.65 21.65
N GLU A 151 -3.87 -11.82 20.62
CA GLU A 151 -4.68 -10.73 20.07
C GLU A 151 -5.67 -10.24 21.15
N THR A 152 -5.43 -9.04 21.67
CA THR A 152 -6.22 -8.40 22.73
C THR A 152 -7.54 -7.87 22.20
N SER A 153 -7.59 -7.45 20.93
CA SER A 153 -8.80 -6.91 20.32
C SER A 153 -9.81 -8.02 20.04
N LEU A 154 -11.00 -7.90 20.64
CA LEU A 154 -12.12 -8.77 20.33
C LEU A 154 -12.53 -8.66 18.86
N VAL A 155 -12.42 -7.46 18.27
CA VAL A 155 -12.75 -7.23 16.86
C VAL A 155 -11.83 -8.03 15.94
N LEU A 156 -10.51 -7.91 16.10
CA LEU A 156 -9.53 -8.61 15.25
C LEU A 156 -9.52 -10.12 15.49
N LYS A 157 -9.99 -10.57 16.66
CA LYS A 157 -10.17 -12.00 16.93
C LYS A 157 -11.37 -12.62 16.22
N LEU A 158 -12.43 -11.83 16.00
CA LEU A 158 -13.71 -12.32 15.44
C LEU A 158 -13.86 -12.03 13.95
N LEU A 159 -13.38 -10.88 13.48
CA LEU A 159 -13.37 -10.57 12.06
C LEU A 159 -12.12 -11.16 11.42
N PRO A 160 -12.25 -11.83 10.26
CA PRO A 160 -11.08 -12.30 9.53
C PRO A 160 -10.26 -11.10 9.03
N ASP A 161 -8.96 -11.32 8.91
CA ASP A 161 -8.11 -10.41 8.15
C ASP A 161 -8.62 -10.28 6.72
N ASP A 162 -8.83 -9.04 6.29
CA ASP A 162 -9.17 -8.73 4.91
C ASP A 162 -8.01 -9.16 4.00
N PRO A 163 -8.24 -10.00 2.97
CA PRO A 163 -7.20 -10.29 1.99
C PRO A 163 -6.83 -8.97 1.27
N PRO A 164 -5.54 -8.76 0.96
CA PRO A 164 -5.13 -7.61 0.17
C PRO A 164 -5.88 -7.56 -1.17
N GLY A 165 -6.42 -6.38 -1.51
CA GLY A 165 -7.05 -6.16 -2.82
C GLY A 165 -6.02 -6.06 -3.94
N ARG A 166 -6.47 -5.67 -5.14
CA ARG A 166 -5.58 -5.48 -6.32
C ARG A 166 -4.50 -4.42 -6.08
N SER A 167 -4.71 -3.51 -5.13
CA SER A 167 -3.73 -2.53 -4.69
C SER A 167 -2.51 -3.13 -3.96
N GLY A 168 -2.64 -4.36 -3.44
CA GLY A 168 -1.71 -4.95 -2.50
C GLY A 168 -1.97 -4.58 -1.03
N PHE A 169 -3.03 -3.83 -0.73
CA PHE A 169 -3.41 -3.40 0.62
C PHE A 169 -4.76 -3.97 1.07
N ARG A 170 -4.89 -4.23 2.36
CA ARG A 170 -6.10 -4.78 3.02
C ARG A 170 -7.22 -3.75 3.16
N ASN A 171 -6.90 -2.44 3.04
CA ASN A 171 -7.92 -1.39 3.01
C ASN A 171 -8.64 -1.29 1.64
N ASP A 172 -8.15 -1.99 0.61
CA ASP A 172 -8.85 -2.20 -0.67
C ASP A 172 -9.83 -3.37 -0.56
N THR A 173 -11.01 -3.08 0.00
CA THR A 173 -12.04 -4.09 0.32
C THR A 173 -13.03 -4.34 -0.80
N HIS A 174 -12.81 -3.82 -2.01
CA HIS A 174 -13.77 -3.88 -3.12
C HIS A 174 -14.15 -5.30 -3.56
N SER A 175 -13.23 -6.25 -3.40
CA SER A 175 -13.42 -7.66 -3.76
C SER A 175 -13.88 -8.54 -2.59
N ASN A 176 -14.09 -7.97 -1.39
CA ASN A 176 -14.29 -8.74 -0.16
C ASN A 176 -15.79 -8.79 0.20
N PRO A 177 -16.53 -9.84 -0.19
CA PRO A 177 -17.97 -9.90 0.01
C PRO A 177 -18.34 -10.02 1.49
N LEU A 178 -19.49 -9.45 1.86
CA LEU A 178 -20.08 -9.63 3.17
C LEU A 178 -20.76 -11.00 3.23
N THR A 179 -20.14 -11.95 3.94
CA THR A 179 -20.74 -13.27 4.16
C THR A 179 -21.72 -13.23 5.33
N THR A 180 -22.61 -14.24 5.42
CA THR A 180 -23.50 -14.39 6.57
C THR A 180 -22.73 -14.53 7.89
N VAL A 181 -21.59 -15.20 7.87
CA VAL A 181 -20.71 -15.33 9.04
C VAL A 181 -20.18 -13.97 9.49
N ILE A 182 -19.66 -13.16 8.56
CA ILE A 182 -19.15 -11.82 8.90
C ILE A 182 -20.29 -10.93 9.41
N TRP A 183 -21.50 -11.04 8.83
CA TRP A 183 -22.67 -10.33 9.31
C TRP A 183 -23.05 -10.68 10.75
N ASP A 184 -23.04 -11.96 11.10
CA ASP A 184 -23.30 -12.43 12.46
C ASP A 184 -22.23 -11.93 13.44
N GLN A 185 -20.96 -11.89 13.02
CA GLN A 185 -19.86 -11.32 13.83
C GLN A 185 -20.05 -9.81 14.05
N TYR A 186 -20.44 -9.04 13.01
CA TYR A 186 -20.76 -7.62 13.19
C TYR A 186 -21.94 -7.42 14.15
N SER A 187 -22.99 -8.25 14.07
CA SER A 187 -24.10 -8.21 15.01
C SER A 187 -23.63 -8.45 16.44
N PHE A 188 -22.83 -9.50 16.65
CA PHE A 188 -22.30 -9.85 17.97
C PHE A 188 -21.43 -8.73 18.55
N LEU A 189 -20.47 -8.22 17.77
CA LEU A 189 -19.60 -7.11 18.17
C LEU A 189 -20.42 -5.85 18.51
N THR A 190 -21.47 -5.58 17.74
CA THR A 190 -22.38 -4.44 17.99
C THR A 190 -23.15 -4.62 19.30
N ASP A 191 -23.72 -5.80 19.53
CA ASP A 191 -24.44 -6.11 20.78
C ASP A 191 -23.51 -5.99 21.98
N HIS A 192 -22.29 -6.50 21.85
CA HIS A 192 -21.29 -6.45 22.91
C HIS A 192 -20.86 -5.01 23.22
N ALA A 193 -20.52 -4.23 22.18
CA ALA A 193 -20.14 -2.82 22.34
C ALA A 193 -21.25 -1.99 23.00
N LEU A 194 -22.51 -2.18 22.57
CA LEU A 194 -23.65 -1.50 23.18
C LEU A 194 -23.91 -1.97 24.61
N SER A 195 -23.70 -3.25 24.92
CA SER A 195 -23.80 -3.74 26.29
C SER A 195 -22.76 -3.09 27.20
N GLU A 196 -21.51 -2.99 26.72
CA GLU A 196 -20.43 -2.33 27.47
C GLU A 196 -20.63 -0.82 27.58
N PHE A 197 -21.10 -0.16 26.52
CA PHE A 197 -21.30 1.29 26.51
C PHE A 197 -22.34 1.77 27.54
N PHE A 198 -23.37 0.96 27.79
CA PHE A 198 -24.39 1.22 28.81
C PHE A 198 -24.06 0.59 30.17
N ALA A 199 -22.92 -0.09 30.33
CA ALA A 199 -22.53 -0.69 31.60
C ALA A 199 -22.19 0.40 32.64
N PRO A 200 -22.47 0.17 33.95
CA PRO A 200 -22.20 1.15 35.00
C PRO A 200 -20.76 1.67 35.05
N ASN A 201 -19.77 0.81 34.76
CA ASN A 201 -18.35 1.17 34.76
C ASN A 201 -17.96 2.12 33.61
N ASN A 202 -18.74 2.12 32.53
CA ASN A 202 -18.50 2.90 31.31
C ASN A 202 -19.42 4.13 31.19
N ARG A 203 -20.16 4.46 32.25
CA ARG A 203 -21.13 5.56 32.29
C ARG A 203 -20.56 6.90 31.80
N HIS A 204 -19.30 7.19 32.09
CA HIS A 204 -18.63 8.42 31.67
C HIS A 204 -18.54 8.59 30.15
N PHE A 205 -18.45 7.48 29.39
CA PHE A 205 -18.50 7.52 27.92
C PHE A 205 -19.89 7.90 27.42
N LEU A 206 -20.94 7.35 28.03
CA LEU A 206 -22.32 7.72 27.71
C LEU A 206 -22.59 9.20 28.04
N GLU A 207 -22.12 9.67 29.19
CA GLU A 207 -22.20 11.07 29.62
C GLU A 207 -21.47 12.04 28.68
N ALA A 208 -20.47 11.58 27.92
CA ALA A 208 -19.82 12.40 26.89
C ALA A 208 -20.78 12.76 25.74
N TYR A 209 -21.78 11.91 25.46
CA TYR A 209 -22.82 12.17 24.44
C TYR A 209 -24.00 12.96 25.00
N VAL A 210 -24.49 12.57 26.18
CA VAL A 210 -25.76 13.07 26.72
C VAL A 210 -25.60 14.10 27.83
N GLY A 211 -24.38 14.37 28.27
CA GLY A 211 -24.10 15.14 29.48
C GLY A 211 -24.34 14.31 30.75
N PRO A 212 -24.26 14.94 31.95
CA PRO A 212 -24.38 14.23 33.22
C PRO A 212 -25.71 13.47 33.33
N LEU A 213 -25.63 12.17 33.59
CA LEU A 213 -26.79 11.31 33.71
C LEU A 213 -27.34 11.33 35.15
N LYS A 214 -28.67 11.32 35.28
CA LYS A 214 -29.34 11.02 36.56
C LYS A 214 -29.40 9.50 36.79
N GLU A 215 -29.93 9.04 37.91
CA GLU A 215 -29.97 7.60 38.24
C GLU A 215 -30.57 6.73 37.13
N ASN A 216 -31.56 7.22 36.39
CA ASN A 216 -32.22 6.50 35.28
C ASN A 216 -32.02 7.17 33.92
N PHE A 217 -31.84 6.37 32.87
CA PHE A 217 -31.77 6.80 31.47
C PHE A 217 -33.19 7.04 30.92
N ALA A 218 -33.55 8.27 30.56
CA ALA A 218 -34.89 8.64 30.11
C ALA A 218 -34.94 9.08 28.64
N GLU A 219 -36.14 9.43 28.16
CA GLU A 219 -36.41 9.75 26.76
C GLU A 219 -35.64 10.99 26.27
N ALA A 220 -35.42 11.98 27.16
CA ALA A 220 -34.62 13.16 26.82
C ALA A 220 -33.14 12.82 26.59
N GLU A 221 -32.57 11.92 27.40
CA GLU A 221 -31.21 11.42 27.19
C GLU A 221 -31.12 10.55 25.92
N ALA A 222 -32.15 9.74 25.64
CA ALA A 222 -32.26 8.96 24.41
C ALA A 222 -32.24 9.84 23.15
N GLU A 223 -33.07 10.88 23.11
CA GLU A 223 -33.08 11.85 22.01
C GLU A 223 -31.71 12.48 21.81
N LYS A 224 -31.10 12.98 22.90
CA LYS A 224 -29.78 13.60 22.83
C LYS A 224 -28.71 12.63 22.34
N LEU A 225 -28.77 11.36 22.77
CA LEU A 225 -27.86 10.32 22.31
C LEU A 225 -28.01 10.08 20.81
N VAL A 226 -29.24 9.89 20.31
CA VAL A 226 -29.49 9.68 18.87
C VAL A 226 -28.95 10.86 18.05
N ARG A 227 -29.24 12.09 18.46
CA ARG A 227 -28.82 13.32 17.75
C ARG A 227 -27.31 13.54 17.71
N THR A 228 -26.56 12.94 18.64
CA THR A 228 -25.10 13.09 18.72
C THR A 228 -24.35 11.87 18.18
N PHE A 229 -24.83 10.67 18.51
CA PHE A 229 -24.25 9.39 18.10
C PHE A 229 -24.47 9.11 16.62
N ALA A 230 -25.69 9.28 16.10
CA ALA A 230 -26.01 8.85 14.73
C ALA A 230 -25.21 9.63 13.66
N PRO A 231 -25.10 10.98 13.73
CA PRO A 231 -24.26 11.72 12.78
C PRO A 231 -22.77 11.37 12.89
N ARG A 232 -22.28 11.08 14.10
CA ARG A 232 -20.90 10.68 14.33
C ARG A 232 -20.63 9.30 13.74
N ALA A 233 -21.47 8.30 14.05
CA ALA A 233 -21.37 6.94 13.53
C ALA A 233 -21.39 6.92 11.99
N LEU A 234 -22.28 7.70 11.38
CA LEU A 234 -22.41 7.80 9.93
C LEU A 234 -21.45 8.82 9.29
N ARG A 235 -20.56 9.42 10.09
CA ARG A 235 -19.49 10.35 9.68
C ARG A 235 -19.99 11.61 8.95
N ARG A 236 -21.29 11.93 9.06
CA ARG A 236 -21.93 13.09 8.42
C ARG A 236 -23.27 13.45 9.08
N PRO A 237 -23.76 14.69 8.91
CA PRO A 237 -25.09 15.09 9.36
C PRO A 237 -26.20 14.19 8.80
N LEU A 238 -27.20 13.95 9.65
CA LEU A 238 -28.45 13.32 9.27
C LEU A 238 -29.54 14.39 9.09
N PRO A 239 -30.42 14.26 8.08
CA PRO A 239 -31.61 15.08 7.97
C PRO A 239 -32.48 14.98 9.22
N GLU A 240 -33.12 16.09 9.62
CA GLU A 240 -33.97 16.12 10.81
C GLU A 240 -35.12 15.11 10.76
N ALA A 241 -35.65 14.85 9.55
CA ALA A 241 -36.67 13.82 9.34
C ALA A 241 -36.17 12.41 9.71
N GLU A 242 -34.95 12.03 9.30
CA GLU A 242 -34.37 10.72 9.64
C GLU A 242 -34.12 10.61 11.15
N LEU A 243 -33.64 11.68 11.79
CA LEU A 243 -33.43 11.72 13.25
C LEU A 243 -34.75 11.59 14.01
N SER A 244 -35.76 12.36 13.62
CA SER A 244 -37.10 12.32 14.22
C SER A 244 -37.73 10.94 14.08
N GLU A 245 -37.60 10.29 12.92
CA GLU A 245 -38.11 8.93 12.74
C GLU A 245 -37.47 7.89 13.68
N ILE A 246 -36.17 8.03 13.97
CA ILE A 246 -35.48 7.16 14.95
C ILE A 246 -36.03 7.44 16.36
N ILE A 247 -36.15 8.70 16.74
CA ILE A 247 -36.66 9.13 18.05
C ILE A 247 -38.11 8.67 18.25
N ASP A 248 -38.98 8.86 17.24
CA ASP A 248 -40.37 8.44 17.25
C ASP A 248 -40.52 6.92 17.46
N ARG A 249 -39.59 6.11 16.96
CA ARG A 249 -39.60 4.65 17.19
C ARG A 249 -39.25 4.29 18.63
N ILE A 250 -38.35 5.05 19.26
CA ILE A 250 -37.99 4.89 20.69
C ILE A 250 -39.17 5.30 21.59
N GLU A 251 -39.85 6.39 21.25
CA GLU A 251 -41.02 6.88 21.99
C GLU A 251 -42.23 5.93 21.86
N ARG A 252 -42.45 5.36 20.66
CA ARG A 252 -43.53 4.39 20.39
C ARG A 252 -43.22 2.95 20.81
N ARG A 253 -42.14 2.72 21.59
CA ARG A 253 -41.82 1.40 22.13
C ARG A 253 -42.99 0.83 22.94
N SER A 254 -43.07 -0.50 23.04
CA SER A 254 -44.07 -1.15 23.90
C SER A 254 -43.88 -0.76 25.37
N PRO A 255 -44.95 -0.64 26.18
CA PRO A 255 -44.84 -0.20 27.59
C PRO A 255 -43.95 -1.07 28.50
N ASP A 256 -43.72 -2.33 28.12
CA ASP A 256 -42.87 -3.29 28.80
C ASP A 256 -41.37 -3.14 28.46
N VAL A 257 -41.03 -2.37 27.43
CA VAL A 257 -39.65 -2.17 26.96
C VAL A 257 -39.06 -0.91 27.61
N GLN A 258 -37.87 -1.06 28.21
CA GLN A 258 -37.15 0.08 28.79
C GLN A 258 -36.63 1.01 27.69
N VAL A 259 -36.49 2.31 28.00
CA VAL A 259 -35.95 3.31 27.05
C VAL A 259 -34.57 2.89 26.55
N GLU A 260 -33.72 2.41 27.47
CA GLU A 260 -32.37 1.93 27.17
C GLU A 260 -32.37 0.81 26.11
N ASP A 261 -33.26 -0.19 26.24
CA ASP A 261 -33.34 -1.31 25.30
C ASP A 261 -33.85 -0.86 23.92
N ALA A 262 -34.80 0.08 23.88
CA ALA A 262 -35.29 0.67 22.65
C ALA A 262 -34.19 1.44 21.92
N VAL A 263 -33.39 2.23 22.65
CA VAL A 263 -32.25 2.97 22.10
C VAL A 263 -31.16 2.04 21.61
N LYS A 264 -30.77 1.01 22.38
CA LYS A 264 -29.80 0.00 21.94
C LYS A 264 -30.20 -0.65 20.61
N ARG A 265 -31.50 -0.94 20.43
CA ARG A 265 -32.02 -1.48 19.16
C ARG A 265 -31.81 -0.53 17.99
N GLU A 266 -32.09 0.76 18.15
CA GLU A 266 -31.89 1.76 17.09
C GLU A 266 -30.40 2.01 16.81
N LEU A 267 -29.56 2.09 17.85
CA LEU A 267 -28.11 2.21 17.67
C LEU A 267 -27.53 0.99 16.97
N LYS A 268 -28.01 -0.21 17.29
CA LYS A 268 -27.63 -1.43 16.56
C LYS A 268 -28.02 -1.34 15.09
N ALA A 269 -29.22 -0.85 14.77
CA ALA A 269 -29.65 -0.67 13.38
C ALA A 269 -28.72 0.29 12.61
N ILE A 270 -28.23 1.35 13.26
CA ILE A 270 -27.25 2.28 12.69
C ILE A 270 -25.92 1.57 12.45
N LEU A 271 -25.37 0.88 13.45
CA LEU A 271 -24.08 0.19 13.41
C LEU A 271 -24.06 -1.01 12.46
N MET A 272 -25.22 -1.60 12.17
CA MET A 272 -25.36 -2.66 11.17
C MET A 272 -25.75 -2.13 9.78
N SER A 273 -25.93 -0.82 9.61
CA SER A 273 -26.33 -0.25 8.33
C SER A 273 -25.18 -0.26 7.31
N PRO A 274 -25.47 -0.37 6.00
CA PRO A 274 -24.45 -0.18 4.96
C PRO A 274 -23.71 1.16 5.10
N SER A 275 -24.39 2.23 5.52
CA SER A 275 -23.78 3.55 5.67
C SER A 275 -22.74 3.62 6.80
N PHE A 276 -22.83 2.76 7.81
CA PHE A 276 -21.81 2.63 8.83
C PHE A 276 -20.66 1.73 8.38
N LEU A 277 -20.99 0.56 7.83
CA LEU A 277 -20.01 -0.45 7.42
C LEU A 277 -19.22 -0.04 6.17
N TYR A 278 -19.77 0.84 5.34
CA TYR A 278 -19.14 1.33 4.11
C TYR A 278 -18.96 2.85 4.12
N ARG A 279 -17.92 3.30 3.43
CA ARG A 279 -17.56 4.71 3.23
C ARG A 279 -18.16 5.25 1.93
N GLY A 280 -18.49 6.55 1.92
CA GLY A 280 -18.98 7.30 0.76
C GLY A 280 -20.40 7.02 0.27
N LEU A 281 -21.16 6.10 0.89
CA LEU A 281 -22.51 5.73 0.42
C LEU A 281 -23.56 6.85 0.52
N ARG A 282 -23.36 7.80 1.42
CA ARG A 282 -24.33 8.88 1.70
C ARG A 282 -24.00 10.19 0.99
N MET A 283 -22.90 10.26 0.23
CA MET A 283 -22.60 11.41 -0.63
C MET A 283 -23.64 11.46 -1.77
N GLU A 284 -24.11 12.65 -2.11
CA GLU A 284 -24.96 12.84 -3.27
C GLU A 284 -24.18 12.50 -4.56
N ARG A 285 -24.84 11.79 -5.48
CA ARG A 285 -24.20 11.27 -6.70
C ARG A 285 -24.87 11.84 -7.93
N ILE A 286 -24.15 12.72 -8.62
CA ILE A 286 -24.54 13.26 -9.93
C ILE A 286 -23.84 12.45 -11.03
N PRO A 287 -24.55 12.04 -12.11
CA PRO A 287 -23.93 11.31 -13.21
C PRO A 287 -22.73 12.05 -13.81
N GLY A 288 -21.64 11.32 -14.07
CA GLY A 288 -20.39 11.87 -14.59
C GLY A 288 -19.37 12.21 -13.51
N GLN A 289 -18.36 12.99 -13.88
CA GLN A 289 -17.28 13.43 -12.99
C GLN A 289 -17.79 14.53 -12.05
N GLN A 290 -17.59 14.36 -10.75
CA GLN A 290 -17.91 15.36 -9.73
C GLN A 290 -16.82 15.43 -8.66
N PRO A 291 -16.61 16.61 -8.04
CA PRO A 291 -15.88 16.70 -6.78
C PRO A 291 -16.55 15.88 -5.69
N VAL A 292 -15.75 15.32 -4.78
CA VAL A 292 -16.29 14.75 -3.55
C VAL A 292 -16.72 15.87 -2.60
N ASP A 293 -17.79 15.64 -1.84
CA ASP A 293 -18.21 16.60 -0.81
C ASP A 293 -17.18 16.64 0.34
N ASP A 294 -17.23 17.69 1.16
CA ASP A 294 -16.25 17.85 2.24
C ASP A 294 -16.34 16.73 3.31
N PHE A 295 -17.48 16.03 3.43
CA PHE A 295 -17.59 14.89 4.35
C PHE A 295 -16.85 13.68 3.81
N GLU A 296 -17.00 13.37 2.53
CA GLU A 296 -16.21 12.33 1.87
C GLU A 296 -14.72 12.70 1.85
N LEU A 297 -14.38 13.98 1.69
CA LEU A 297 -12.99 14.43 1.78
C LEU A 297 -12.42 14.23 3.20
N ALA A 298 -13.20 14.54 4.24
CA ALA A 298 -12.83 14.29 5.63
C ALA A 298 -12.60 12.80 5.89
N GLU A 299 -13.49 11.93 5.39
CA GLU A 299 -13.32 10.47 5.48
C GLU A 299 -12.09 9.97 4.71
N ARG A 300 -11.88 10.45 3.48
CA ARG A 300 -10.68 10.09 2.71
C ARG A 300 -9.41 10.44 3.47
N LEU A 301 -9.36 11.64 4.06
CA LEU A 301 -8.22 12.11 4.82
C LEU A 301 -8.01 11.34 6.13
N SER A 302 -9.06 11.11 6.92
CA SER A 302 -8.98 10.45 8.21
C SER A 302 -8.54 8.99 8.09
N TYR A 303 -9.14 8.23 7.18
CA TYR A 303 -8.78 6.82 7.00
C TYR A 303 -7.44 6.65 6.28
N PHE A 304 -7.03 7.60 5.43
CA PHE A 304 -5.70 7.57 4.85
C PHE A 304 -4.61 7.75 5.92
N LEU A 305 -4.70 8.79 6.76
CA LEU A 305 -3.63 9.13 7.69
C LEU A 305 -3.71 8.41 9.04
N TRP A 306 -4.92 8.09 9.50
CA TRP A 306 -5.17 7.52 10.84
C TRP A 306 -5.85 6.14 10.82
N GLY A 307 -6.37 5.68 9.67
CA GLY A 307 -7.14 4.44 9.61
C GLY A 307 -8.40 4.47 10.50
N ASP A 308 -8.96 5.65 10.71
CA ASP A 308 -10.06 5.88 11.65
C ASP A 308 -11.00 6.98 11.13
N MET A 309 -12.14 7.13 11.79
CA MET A 309 -13.16 8.14 11.47
C MET A 309 -12.66 9.58 11.64
N PRO A 310 -13.27 10.56 10.96
CA PRO A 310 -12.91 11.97 11.11
C PRO A 310 -13.09 12.47 12.55
N ASP A 311 -12.13 13.26 13.04
CA ASP A 311 -12.26 13.92 14.33
C ASP A 311 -13.28 15.08 14.28
N ALA A 312 -13.54 15.69 15.44
CA ALA A 312 -14.43 16.84 15.53
C ALA A 312 -13.95 18.02 14.65
N THR A 313 -12.64 18.24 14.55
CA THR A 313 -12.08 19.33 13.72
C THR A 313 -12.40 19.14 12.25
N LEU A 314 -12.14 17.94 11.70
CA LEU A 314 -12.48 17.62 10.31
C LEU A 314 -13.99 17.67 10.07
N THR A 315 -14.78 17.19 11.03
CA THR A 315 -16.24 17.20 10.94
C THR A 315 -16.78 18.64 10.88
N GLU A 316 -16.28 19.56 11.70
CA GLU A 316 -16.71 20.97 11.68
C GLU A 316 -16.24 21.71 10.42
N LEU A 317 -15.02 21.44 9.95
CA LEU A 317 -14.55 21.98 8.66
C LEU A 317 -15.43 21.50 7.51
N ALA A 318 -15.81 20.22 7.51
CA ALA A 318 -16.69 19.67 6.50
C ALA A 318 -18.12 20.25 6.56
N LYS A 319 -18.67 20.44 7.75
CA LYS A 319 -19.96 21.15 7.93
C LYS A 319 -19.91 22.58 7.42
N SER A 320 -18.78 23.27 7.57
CA SER A 320 -18.60 24.65 7.11
C SER A 320 -18.36 24.78 5.60
N GLY A 321 -18.11 23.67 4.89
CA GLY A 321 -17.79 23.69 3.45
C GLY A 321 -16.41 24.29 3.13
N THR A 322 -15.47 24.26 4.09
CA THR A 322 -14.14 24.87 3.92
C THR A 322 -13.01 23.83 3.80
N LEU A 323 -13.29 22.54 4.00
CA LEU A 323 -12.25 21.51 3.99
C LEU A 323 -11.66 21.30 2.59
N GLY A 324 -12.47 21.51 1.54
CA GLY A 324 -12.02 21.47 0.16
C GLY A 324 -11.03 22.57 -0.24
N ASP A 325 -10.82 23.61 0.58
CA ASP A 325 -9.80 24.63 0.32
C ASP A 325 -8.38 24.03 0.44
N THR A 326 -7.53 24.33 -0.54
CA THR A 326 -6.18 23.77 -0.64
C THR A 326 -5.31 24.08 0.59
N ASP A 327 -5.39 25.29 1.13
CA ASP A 327 -4.57 25.67 2.28
C ASP A 327 -5.15 25.09 3.59
N VAL A 328 -6.48 24.98 3.69
CA VAL A 328 -7.13 24.27 4.80
C VAL A 328 -6.71 22.80 4.80
N LEU A 329 -6.77 22.13 3.65
CA LEU A 329 -6.46 20.71 3.52
C LEU A 329 -5.00 20.40 3.90
N LYS A 330 -4.05 21.22 3.41
CA LYS A 330 -2.63 21.10 3.81
C LYS A 330 -2.45 21.27 5.32
N ARG A 331 -3.06 22.30 5.92
CA ARG A 331 -3.01 22.50 7.38
C ARG A 331 -3.57 21.30 8.15
N GLN A 332 -4.61 20.64 7.63
CA GLN A 332 -5.14 19.44 8.25
C GLN A 332 -4.20 18.24 8.13
N VAL A 333 -3.57 18.03 6.96
CA VAL A 333 -2.51 17.01 6.82
C VAL A 333 -1.40 17.25 7.84
N ASP A 334 -0.85 18.46 7.91
CA ASP A 334 0.22 18.81 8.86
C ASP A 334 -0.19 18.55 10.32
N ARG A 335 -1.40 18.98 10.71
CA ARG A 335 -1.96 18.74 12.04
C ARG A 335 -2.07 17.24 12.33
N MET A 336 -2.58 16.48 11.38
CA MET A 336 -2.87 15.06 11.56
C MET A 336 -1.59 14.23 11.67
N LEU A 337 -0.53 14.59 10.93
CA LEU A 337 0.79 13.95 11.03
C LEU A 337 1.48 14.19 12.38
N LEU A 338 1.15 15.28 13.08
CA LEU A 338 1.64 15.56 14.44
C LEU A 338 0.85 14.83 15.52
N SER A 339 -0.26 14.18 15.17
CA SER A 339 -1.13 13.47 16.10
C SER A 339 -0.57 12.08 16.42
N PRO A 340 -0.74 11.55 17.65
CA PRO A 340 -0.35 10.18 17.97
C PRO A 340 -0.95 9.13 17.02
N GLN A 341 -2.17 9.36 16.53
CA GLN A 341 -2.86 8.49 15.56
C GLN A 341 -2.11 8.34 14.22
N ALA A 342 -1.20 9.25 13.87
CA ALA A 342 -0.38 9.12 12.66
C ALA A 342 0.55 7.89 12.70
N SER A 343 0.78 7.30 13.88
CA SER A 343 1.48 6.01 13.98
C SER A 343 0.77 4.92 13.17
N HIS A 344 -0.55 5.02 12.95
CA HIS A 344 -1.31 4.08 12.13
C HIS A 344 -0.71 3.92 10.72
N LEU A 345 -0.29 5.03 10.11
CA LEU A 345 0.32 5.00 8.78
C LEU A 345 1.62 4.16 8.77
N ALA A 346 2.38 4.16 9.86
CA ALA A 346 3.56 3.31 10.00
C ALA A 346 3.20 1.86 10.37
N THR A 347 2.21 1.64 11.24
CA THR A 347 1.83 0.30 11.71
C THR A 347 0.96 -0.49 10.72
N ASP A 348 0.30 0.17 9.77
CA ASP A 348 -0.57 -0.48 8.79
C ASP A 348 0.00 -0.35 7.37
N PHE A 349 0.13 0.87 6.85
CA PHE A 349 0.61 1.08 5.47
C PHE A 349 2.03 0.55 5.25
N ALA A 350 3.00 0.97 6.06
CA ALA A 350 4.38 0.47 5.91
C ALA A 350 4.49 -1.03 6.23
N PHE A 351 3.69 -1.53 7.18
CA PHE A 351 3.63 -2.94 7.52
C PHE A 351 3.22 -3.82 6.35
N GLN A 352 2.20 -3.40 5.60
CA GLN A 352 1.73 -4.10 4.41
C GLN A 352 2.64 -3.88 3.19
N TRP A 353 3.09 -2.65 2.94
CA TRP A 353 3.94 -2.34 1.79
C TRP A 353 5.26 -3.14 1.86
N LEU A 354 5.92 -3.16 3.02
CA LEU A 354 7.23 -3.77 3.20
C LEU A 354 7.17 -5.26 3.58
N ALA A 355 5.96 -5.84 3.70
CA ALA A 355 5.72 -7.22 4.13
C ALA A 355 6.37 -7.55 5.51
N ILE A 356 6.19 -6.64 6.48
CA ILE A 356 6.82 -6.74 7.80
C ILE A 356 6.32 -7.95 8.59
N ASN A 357 5.11 -8.44 8.30
CA ASN A 357 4.53 -9.65 8.91
C ASN A 357 5.40 -10.90 8.70
N GLU A 358 6.25 -10.93 7.67
CA GLU A 358 7.13 -12.08 7.42
C GLU A 358 8.27 -12.21 8.46
N ILE A 359 8.48 -11.20 9.31
CA ILE A 359 9.42 -11.26 10.43
C ILE A 359 8.95 -12.26 11.50
N GLU A 360 7.63 -12.41 11.71
CA GLU A 360 7.04 -13.32 12.70
C GLU A 360 7.42 -14.79 12.42
N HIS A 361 7.71 -15.12 11.16
CA HIS A 361 8.14 -16.47 10.76
C HIS A 361 9.62 -16.77 11.06
N PHE A 362 10.39 -15.81 11.62
CA PHE A 362 11.81 -15.96 11.90
C PHE A 362 12.10 -16.36 13.36
N GLY A 363 12.25 -17.66 13.63
CA GLY A 363 12.71 -18.20 14.92
C GLY A 363 11.64 -18.20 16.03
N ASP A 364 12.01 -18.64 17.24
CA ASP A 364 11.05 -18.80 18.36
C ASP A 364 11.17 -17.69 19.43
N ASN A 365 12.00 -16.66 19.18
CA ASN A 365 12.23 -15.57 20.13
C ASN A 365 11.29 -14.39 19.84
N TYR A 366 10.07 -14.50 20.33
CA TYR A 366 9.01 -13.52 20.10
C TYR A 366 9.40 -12.06 20.46
N PRO A 367 10.00 -11.77 21.62
CA PRO A 367 10.41 -10.39 21.95
C PRO A 367 11.45 -9.81 20.98
N LEU A 368 12.33 -10.65 20.43
CA LEU A 368 13.28 -10.21 19.40
C LEU A 368 12.56 -9.90 18.07
N GLN A 369 11.60 -10.73 17.66
CA GLN A 369 10.79 -10.49 16.45
C GLN A 369 10.03 -9.17 16.56
N GLN A 370 9.31 -8.97 17.67
CA GLN A 370 8.57 -7.74 17.94
C GLN A 370 9.49 -6.51 17.93
N SER A 371 10.71 -6.62 18.46
CA SER A 371 11.72 -5.57 18.40
C SER A 371 12.18 -5.27 16.96
N MET A 372 12.39 -6.30 16.15
CA MET A 372 12.76 -6.13 14.74
C MET A 372 11.63 -5.49 13.91
N GLU A 373 10.38 -5.87 14.14
CA GLU A 373 9.21 -5.27 13.51
C GLU A 373 9.03 -3.81 13.91
N ALA A 374 9.04 -3.54 15.22
CA ALA A 374 8.85 -2.19 15.75
C ALA A 374 9.96 -1.23 15.28
N GLN A 375 11.18 -1.71 15.02
CA GLN A 375 12.25 -0.85 14.48
C GLN A 375 11.88 -0.30 13.10
N VAL A 376 11.27 -1.11 12.25
CA VAL A 376 10.85 -0.67 10.91
C VAL A 376 9.72 0.35 11.05
N VAL A 377 8.73 0.06 11.89
CA VAL A 377 7.61 0.98 12.17
C VAL A 377 8.11 2.31 12.70
N ASP A 378 8.98 2.33 13.71
CA ASP A 378 9.53 3.55 14.30
C ASP A 378 10.31 4.38 13.26
N PHE A 379 11.05 3.73 12.37
CA PHE A 379 11.77 4.41 11.29
C PHE A 379 10.82 5.03 10.26
N MET A 380 9.78 4.31 9.85
CA MET A 380 8.78 4.84 8.91
C MET A 380 8.00 5.98 9.54
N GLN A 381 7.64 5.87 10.83
CA GLN A 381 7.02 6.97 11.58
C GLN A 381 7.92 8.20 11.62
N TYR A 382 9.22 8.02 11.85
CA TYR A 382 10.22 9.11 11.77
C TYR A 382 10.22 9.78 10.39
N LEU A 383 10.25 8.98 9.32
CA LEU A 383 10.21 9.52 7.95
C LEU A 383 8.94 10.35 7.69
N PHE A 384 7.78 9.86 8.13
CA PHE A 384 6.48 10.50 7.90
C PHE A 384 6.27 11.76 8.72
N THR A 385 6.75 11.79 9.97
CA THR A 385 6.41 12.84 10.94
C THR A 385 7.49 13.92 11.10
N GLU A 386 8.76 13.60 10.85
CA GLU A 386 9.88 14.56 10.98
C GLU A 386 10.28 15.25 9.66
N ASP A 387 9.37 15.30 8.67
CA ASP A 387 9.56 16.02 7.39
C ASP A 387 10.83 15.57 6.63
N ARG A 388 11.03 14.24 6.56
CA ARG A 388 12.24 13.67 5.96
C ARG A 388 12.11 13.54 4.45
N PRO A 389 13.21 13.68 3.69
CA PRO A 389 13.20 13.47 2.24
C PRO A 389 12.86 12.02 1.91
N LEU A 390 12.12 11.80 0.82
CA LEU A 390 11.68 10.46 0.40
C LEU A 390 12.84 9.46 0.28
N ILE A 391 13.99 9.94 -0.19
CA ILE A 391 15.15 9.08 -0.46
C ILE A 391 15.85 8.58 0.81
N GLU A 392 15.59 9.19 1.96
CA GLU A 392 16.18 8.75 3.23
C GLU A 392 15.74 7.33 3.63
N LEU A 393 14.65 6.83 3.04
CA LEU A 393 14.29 5.43 3.09
C LEU A 393 15.48 4.50 2.75
N ILE A 394 16.31 4.89 1.77
CA ILE A 394 17.42 4.08 1.26
C ILE A 394 18.67 4.22 2.11
N ASP A 395 19.01 5.45 2.49
CA ASP A 395 20.21 5.73 3.28
C ASP A 395 19.91 6.83 4.31
N SER A 396 20.02 6.46 5.58
CA SER A 396 19.78 7.32 6.73
C SER A 396 20.88 7.10 7.76
N ASP A 397 21.31 8.18 8.40
CA ASP A 397 22.19 8.14 9.56
C ASP A 397 21.41 7.95 10.87
N VAL A 398 20.10 7.75 10.82
CA VAL A 398 19.23 7.52 11.98
C VAL A 398 18.79 6.06 12.04
N SER A 399 18.72 5.50 13.25
CA SER A 399 18.09 4.21 13.52
C SER A 399 17.42 4.19 14.89
N PHE A 400 16.56 3.20 15.09
CA PHE A 400 15.79 2.97 16.32
C PHE A 400 16.21 1.63 16.90
N ILE A 401 16.81 1.64 18.09
CA ILE A 401 17.39 0.42 18.67
C ILE A 401 17.04 0.28 20.15
N ASN A 402 17.00 -0.96 20.63
CA ASN A 402 16.78 -1.33 22.02
C ASN A 402 17.81 -2.42 22.40
N PRO A 403 17.87 -2.85 23.67
CA PRO A 403 18.82 -3.87 24.10
C PRO A 403 18.74 -5.19 23.32
N LEU A 404 17.58 -5.56 22.77
CA LEU A 404 17.38 -6.83 22.04
C LEU A 404 18.09 -6.82 20.68
N ILE A 405 18.09 -5.68 19.97
CA ILE A 405 18.72 -5.55 18.64
C ILE A 405 20.02 -4.72 18.66
N ALA A 406 20.41 -4.16 19.79
CA ALA A 406 21.61 -3.34 19.98
C ALA A 406 22.91 -3.99 19.46
N ARG A 407 23.01 -5.33 19.52
CA ARG A 407 24.20 -6.06 19.04
C ARG A 407 24.49 -5.83 17.56
N HIS A 408 23.47 -5.51 16.76
CA HIS A 408 23.59 -5.30 15.31
C HIS A 408 24.22 -3.97 14.92
N TYR A 409 24.43 -3.06 15.89
CA TYR A 409 24.83 -1.66 15.72
C TYR A 409 26.18 -1.30 16.38
N GLY A 410 27.03 -2.30 16.65
CA GLY A 410 28.43 -2.08 17.01
C GLY A 410 28.63 -1.13 18.20
N LYS A 411 29.39 -0.03 17.98
CA LYS A 411 29.67 0.99 19.00
C LYS A 411 28.54 2.01 19.17
N ASP A 412 27.67 2.18 18.18
CA ASP A 412 26.57 3.15 18.25
C ASP A 412 25.56 2.76 19.33
N ARG A 413 25.49 1.46 19.67
CA ARG A 413 24.69 0.97 20.81
C ARG A 413 25.03 1.62 22.15
N ASN A 414 26.22 2.21 22.29
CA ASN A 414 26.64 2.89 23.52
C ASN A 414 25.85 4.20 23.77
N GLN A 415 25.09 4.69 22.77
CA GLN A 415 24.16 5.81 22.93
C GLN A 415 22.91 5.43 23.74
N LEU A 416 22.62 4.13 23.89
CA LEU A 416 21.46 3.66 24.66
C LEU A 416 21.57 4.05 26.13
N LYS A 417 20.55 4.74 26.63
CA LYS A 417 20.37 4.93 28.08
C LYS A 417 20.13 3.57 28.73
N ALA A 418 20.76 3.36 29.89
CA ALA A 418 20.66 2.10 30.62
C ALA A 418 19.20 1.82 31.00
N TYR A 419 18.66 0.71 30.50
CA TYR A 419 17.37 0.19 30.90
C TYR A 419 17.54 -0.73 32.12
N ARG A 420 16.82 -0.43 33.21
CA ARG A 420 16.78 -1.29 34.40
C ARG A 420 15.51 -2.12 34.37
N LYS A 421 15.66 -3.41 34.09
CA LYS A 421 14.58 -4.39 34.15
C LYS A 421 13.96 -4.45 35.54
N ALA A 422 12.63 -4.50 35.63
CA ALA A 422 11.95 -4.72 36.91
C ALA A 422 12.31 -6.11 37.48
N LYS A 423 12.46 -6.18 38.80
CA LYS A 423 12.89 -7.41 39.49
C LYS A 423 11.76 -8.43 39.43
N GLY A 424 11.99 -9.60 38.80
CA GLY A 424 11.01 -10.68 38.67
C GLY A 424 10.37 -10.83 37.29
N ILE A 425 10.61 -9.90 36.35
CA ILE A 425 10.21 -10.04 34.94
C ILE A 425 11.34 -10.74 34.17
N GLU A 426 11.06 -11.80 33.39
CA GLU A 426 12.07 -12.53 32.62
C GLU A 426 12.25 -11.99 31.19
N VAL A 427 11.21 -11.44 30.56
CA VAL A 427 11.34 -10.72 29.28
C VAL A 427 10.29 -9.59 29.21
N GLU A 428 10.71 -8.40 28.78
CA GLU A 428 9.82 -7.24 28.59
C GLU A 428 10.19 -6.60 27.25
N PHE A 429 9.20 -6.19 26.45
CA PHE A 429 9.44 -5.35 25.30
C PHE A 429 9.99 -4.00 25.77
N VAL A 430 11.15 -3.60 25.25
CA VAL A 430 11.77 -2.33 25.58
C VAL A 430 11.62 -1.40 24.39
N SER A 431 10.96 -0.25 24.58
CA SER A 431 10.83 0.76 23.54
C SER A 431 12.19 1.14 22.95
N HIS A 432 12.22 1.37 21.65
CA HIS A 432 13.43 1.81 20.97
C HIS A 432 13.84 3.22 21.42
N GLN A 433 15.14 3.47 21.35
CA GLN A 433 15.71 4.80 21.42
C GLN A 433 16.27 5.16 20.04
N LYS A 434 15.99 6.39 19.59
CA LYS A 434 16.59 6.98 18.40
C LYS A 434 18.09 7.15 18.63
N ILE A 435 18.90 6.71 17.67
CA ILE A 435 20.36 6.85 17.67
C ILE A 435 20.84 7.40 16.33
N THR A 436 22.06 7.95 16.33
CA THR A 436 22.77 8.35 15.11
C THR A 436 23.87 7.32 14.79
N LEU A 437 23.98 6.92 13.53
CA LEU A 437 24.92 5.92 13.03
C LEU A 437 26.28 6.56 12.73
N GLU A 438 27.10 6.75 13.77
CA GLU A 438 28.42 7.36 13.64
C GLU A 438 29.53 6.35 13.30
N HIS A 439 29.37 5.10 13.77
CA HIS A 439 30.38 4.06 13.65
C HIS A 439 29.96 2.90 12.74
N SER A 440 28.67 2.62 12.62
CA SER A 440 28.11 1.51 11.84
C SER A 440 27.91 1.90 10.38
N LYS A 441 29.00 2.18 9.65
CA LYS A 441 28.97 2.60 8.24
C LYS A 441 28.29 1.62 7.28
N ASN A 442 28.14 0.37 7.70
CA ASN A 442 27.43 -0.70 6.98
C ASN A 442 25.94 -0.79 7.37
N ARG A 443 25.38 0.24 7.99
CA ARG A 443 23.95 0.35 8.35
C ARG A 443 23.40 1.64 7.77
N GLY A 444 22.08 1.82 7.89
CA GLY A 444 21.36 3.02 7.48
C GLY A 444 20.26 2.68 6.49
N GLY A 445 19.14 3.38 6.59
CA GLY A 445 17.95 3.11 5.79
C GLY A 445 17.35 1.73 6.01
N ILE A 446 16.26 1.46 5.30
CA ILE A 446 15.44 0.25 5.46
C ILE A 446 16.17 -1.03 5.03
N LEU A 447 17.00 -0.93 3.98
CA LEU A 447 17.65 -2.07 3.31
C LEU A 447 18.58 -2.88 4.23
N THR A 448 19.10 -2.25 5.28
CA THR A 448 20.12 -2.84 6.16
C THR A 448 19.62 -3.10 7.58
N MET A 449 18.31 -3.00 7.81
CA MET A 449 17.72 -3.30 9.11
C MET A 449 17.74 -4.81 9.38
N PRO A 450 18.11 -5.24 10.61
CA PRO A 450 18.12 -6.65 10.99
C PRO A 450 16.84 -7.43 10.65
N GLY A 451 15.65 -6.86 10.92
CA GLY A 451 14.37 -7.51 10.61
C GLY A 451 14.18 -7.80 9.11
N ILE A 452 14.39 -6.78 8.28
CA ILE A 452 14.32 -6.89 6.81
C ILE A 452 15.31 -7.92 6.26
N LEU A 453 16.53 -7.93 6.79
CA LEU A 453 17.58 -8.88 6.39
C LEU A 453 17.31 -10.32 6.86
N ALA A 454 16.64 -10.49 7.99
CA ALA A 454 16.36 -11.78 8.60
C ALA A 454 15.13 -12.46 7.97
N MET A 455 14.08 -11.70 7.64
CA MET A 455 12.91 -12.24 6.93
C MET A 455 13.26 -12.66 5.50
N ASN A 456 14.18 -11.95 4.85
CA ASN A 456 14.68 -12.27 3.52
C ASN A 456 16.00 -13.07 3.60
N LYS A 457 15.92 -14.39 3.74
CA LYS A 457 17.12 -15.24 3.89
C LYS A 457 17.85 -15.45 2.56
N GLY A 458 19.15 -15.21 2.56
CA GLY A 458 20.00 -15.37 1.38
C GLY A 458 19.87 -14.24 0.34
N PRO A 459 20.79 -14.19 -0.63
CA PRO A 459 20.88 -13.08 -1.58
C PRO A 459 19.68 -12.99 -2.53
N VAL A 460 19.11 -14.12 -2.97
CA VAL A 460 17.98 -14.11 -3.92
C VAL A 460 16.76 -13.43 -3.30
N LEU A 461 16.30 -13.87 -2.13
CA LEU A 461 15.14 -13.28 -1.46
C LEU A 461 15.37 -11.81 -1.11
N ARG A 462 16.58 -11.44 -0.68
CA ARG A 462 16.93 -10.03 -0.42
C ARG A 462 16.87 -9.20 -1.70
N GLY A 463 17.41 -9.71 -2.81
CA GLY A 463 17.37 -9.05 -4.10
C GLY A 463 15.94 -8.87 -4.61
N THR A 464 15.12 -9.93 -4.52
CA THR A 464 13.69 -9.90 -4.86
C THR A 464 12.95 -8.86 -4.04
N TRP A 465 13.15 -8.84 -2.73
CA TRP A 465 12.49 -7.85 -1.85
C TRP A 465 12.88 -6.41 -2.21
N VAL A 466 14.16 -6.14 -2.52
CA VAL A 466 14.58 -4.80 -2.98
C VAL A 466 13.93 -4.46 -4.33
N LEU A 467 13.91 -5.41 -5.26
CA LEU A 467 13.35 -5.21 -6.60
C LEU A 467 11.85 -4.88 -6.55
N GLU A 468 11.07 -5.68 -5.82
CA GLU A 468 9.61 -5.51 -5.74
C GLU A 468 9.20 -4.40 -4.79
N ARG A 469 9.77 -4.37 -3.57
CA ARG A 469 9.29 -3.46 -2.51
C ARG A 469 9.91 -2.08 -2.57
N ILE A 470 11.11 -1.95 -3.12
CA ILE A 470 11.82 -0.67 -3.20
C ILE A 470 11.79 -0.10 -4.61
N LEU A 471 12.09 -0.90 -5.65
CA LEU A 471 12.07 -0.44 -7.03
C LEU A 471 10.70 -0.52 -7.71
N GLY A 472 9.77 -1.30 -7.15
CA GLY A 472 8.39 -1.42 -7.66
C GLY A 472 8.25 -2.31 -8.88
N ASP A 473 9.26 -3.13 -9.20
CA ASP A 473 9.24 -4.02 -10.35
C ASP A 473 8.43 -5.27 -10.06
N GLU A 474 7.59 -5.70 -11.01
CA GLU A 474 6.84 -6.96 -10.92
C GLU A 474 7.66 -8.11 -11.52
N LEU A 475 7.90 -9.15 -10.72
CA LEU A 475 8.48 -10.41 -11.19
C LEU A 475 7.36 -11.38 -11.60
N PRO A 476 7.52 -12.14 -12.69
CA PRO A 476 6.61 -13.22 -13.00
C PRO A 476 6.81 -14.35 -11.99
N ASP A 477 5.83 -15.25 -11.94
CA ASP A 477 5.98 -16.47 -11.16
C ASP A 477 7.21 -17.27 -11.60
N PRO A 478 7.94 -17.89 -10.65
CA PRO A 478 9.08 -18.71 -10.99
C PRO A 478 8.65 -19.88 -11.88
N PRO A 479 9.47 -20.29 -12.88
CA PRO A 479 9.14 -21.40 -13.76
C PRO A 479 8.80 -22.67 -12.97
N MET A 480 7.81 -23.43 -13.43
CA MET A 480 7.50 -24.74 -12.85
C MET A 480 8.74 -25.64 -12.92
N ASN A 481 9.06 -26.33 -11.82
CA ASN A 481 10.17 -27.29 -11.71
C ASN A 481 11.59 -26.68 -11.50
N VAL A 482 11.71 -25.41 -11.07
CA VAL A 482 12.99 -24.86 -10.60
C VAL A 482 13.37 -25.49 -9.25
N GLY A 483 14.30 -26.45 -9.28
CA GLY A 483 14.94 -26.99 -8.07
C GLY A 483 15.95 -26.00 -7.47
N SER A 484 16.30 -26.16 -6.19
CA SER A 484 17.35 -25.36 -5.54
C SER A 484 18.70 -25.52 -6.25
N VAL A 485 19.50 -24.45 -6.29
CA VAL A 485 20.89 -24.52 -6.79
C VAL A 485 21.63 -25.59 -5.99
N PRO A 486 22.11 -26.67 -6.63
CA PRO A 486 22.69 -27.80 -5.91
C PRO A 486 23.93 -27.35 -5.12
N PRO A 487 24.20 -28.01 -3.97
CA PRO A 487 25.46 -27.80 -3.27
C PRO A 487 26.64 -28.17 -4.18
N PRO A 488 27.84 -27.61 -3.95
CA PRO A 488 29.03 -28.00 -4.71
C PRO A 488 29.26 -29.50 -4.59
N ARG A 489 29.64 -30.17 -5.68
CA ARG A 489 29.97 -31.60 -5.67
C ARG A 489 31.25 -31.85 -4.88
N ASP A 490 31.45 -33.08 -4.41
CA ASP A 490 32.67 -33.47 -3.71
C ASP A 490 33.91 -33.16 -4.57
N GLY A 491 34.76 -32.24 -4.11
CA GLY A 491 35.96 -31.76 -4.81
C GLY A 491 35.80 -30.42 -5.56
N GLU A 492 34.59 -29.85 -5.64
CA GLU A 492 34.36 -28.52 -6.20
C GLU A 492 34.54 -27.43 -5.14
N ASP A 493 35.45 -26.47 -5.39
CA ASP A 493 35.67 -25.28 -4.54
C ASP A 493 34.98 -24.04 -5.15
N LEU A 494 33.71 -24.18 -5.52
CA LEU A 494 32.91 -23.08 -6.05
C LEU A 494 32.28 -22.26 -4.92
N THR A 495 32.39 -20.94 -5.01
CA THR A 495 31.64 -20.02 -4.13
C THR A 495 30.14 -20.05 -4.46
N PHE A 496 29.31 -19.56 -3.54
CA PHE A 496 27.87 -19.37 -3.82
C PHE A 496 27.66 -18.60 -5.12
N ARG A 497 28.36 -17.47 -5.30
CA ARG A 497 28.30 -16.65 -6.52
C ARG A 497 28.63 -17.46 -7.77
N GLN A 498 29.72 -18.23 -7.75
CA GLN A 498 30.12 -19.04 -8.92
C GLN A 498 29.10 -20.15 -9.24
N ARG A 499 28.51 -20.79 -8.23
CA ARG A 499 27.42 -21.76 -8.46
C ARG A 499 26.19 -21.10 -9.06
N PHE A 500 25.87 -19.89 -8.61
CA PHE A 500 24.74 -19.13 -9.11
C PHE A 500 24.96 -18.60 -10.54
N GLU A 501 26.18 -18.15 -10.85
CA GLU A 501 26.58 -17.78 -12.22
C GLU A 501 26.49 -18.97 -13.17
N LEU A 502 26.86 -20.18 -12.74
CA LEU A 502 26.64 -21.41 -13.51
C LEU A 502 25.15 -21.73 -13.69
N HIS A 503 24.32 -21.50 -12.67
CA HIS A 503 22.87 -21.68 -12.75
C HIS A 503 22.23 -20.70 -13.73
N ARG A 504 22.74 -19.46 -13.81
CA ARG A 504 22.33 -18.41 -14.75
C ARG A 504 22.79 -18.62 -16.19
N ALA A 505 23.57 -19.66 -16.49
CA ALA A 505 23.84 -20.03 -17.87
C ALA A 505 22.57 -20.44 -18.63
N ASN A 506 21.48 -20.77 -17.91
CA ASN A 506 20.16 -20.92 -18.50
C ASN A 506 19.49 -19.55 -18.70
N VAL A 507 19.17 -19.24 -19.96
CA VAL A 507 18.51 -18.00 -20.40
C VAL A 507 17.22 -17.72 -19.60
N THR A 508 16.42 -18.76 -19.34
CA THR A 508 15.18 -18.62 -18.57
C THR A 508 15.44 -18.06 -17.17
N CYS A 509 16.48 -18.57 -16.50
CA CYS A 509 16.87 -18.08 -15.17
C CYS A 509 17.55 -16.70 -15.23
N ALA A 510 18.36 -16.44 -16.25
CA ALA A 510 19.06 -15.16 -16.42
C ALA A 510 18.10 -13.97 -16.51
N SER A 511 16.96 -14.11 -17.21
CA SER A 511 15.99 -13.03 -17.42
C SER A 511 15.55 -12.30 -16.14
N CYS A 512 15.40 -13.02 -15.03
CA CYS A 512 15.03 -12.46 -13.74
C CYS A 512 16.26 -12.24 -12.85
N HIS A 513 17.20 -13.18 -12.84
CA HIS A 513 18.37 -13.10 -11.97
C HIS A 513 19.39 -12.02 -12.36
N ASP A 514 19.36 -11.55 -13.61
CA ASP A 514 20.11 -10.35 -14.03
C ASP A 514 19.66 -9.10 -13.27
N LYS A 515 18.41 -9.06 -12.80
CA LYS A 515 17.83 -7.97 -12.01
C LYS A 515 17.96 -8.24 -10.50
N ILE A 516 17.72 -9.48 -10.08
CA ILE A 516 17.66 -9.88 -8.65
C ILE A 516 19.04 -9.99 -8.02
N ASP A 517 19.94 -10.74 -8.65
CA ASP A 517 21.20 -11.16 -8.01
C ASP A 517 22.12 -10.00 -7.67
N PRO A 518 22.32 -8.98 -8.53
CA PRO A 518 23.17 -7.85 -8.17
C PRO A 518 22.71 -7.22 -6.85
N LEU A 519 21.41 -6.97 -6.70
CA LEU A 519 20.82 -6.39 -5.50
C LEU A 519 21.07 -7.28 -4.26
N GLY A 520 20.91 -8.60 -4.44
CA GLY A 520 21.18 -9.59 -3.40
C GLY A 520 22.66 -9.70 -3.00
N PHE A 521 23.56 -9.60 -3.97
CA PHE A 521 25.01 -9.74 -3.77
C PHE A 521 25.57 -8.60 -2.92
N ALA A 522 25.04 -7.38 -3.07
CA ALA A 522 25.35 -6.25 -2.20
C ALA A 522 25.13 -6.56 -0.71
N LEU A 523 24.17 -7.45 -0.41
CA LEU A 523 23.73 -7.83 0.93
C LEU A 523 24.35 -9.15 1.45
N GLN A 524 25.30 -9.76 0.74
CA GLN A 524 25.93 -11.02 1.18
C GLN A 524 26.82 -10.88 2.43
N ARG A 525 27.20 -9.65 2.79
CA ARG A 525 27.95 -9.38 4.03
C ARG A 525 27.07 -9.44 5.29
N TYR A 526 25.77 -9.62 5.17
CA TYR A 526 24.88 -9.82 6.30
C TYR A 526 24.53 -11.29 6.46
N ASP A 527 24.65 -11.84 7.65
CA ASP A 527 24.22 -13.22 7.93
C ASP A 527 22.69 -13.35 8.00
N ASP A 528 22.19 -14.55 8.22
CA ASP A 528 20.74 -14.83 8.30
C ASP A 528 20.04 -14.15 9.49
N SER A 529 20.80 -13.65 10.49
CA SER A 529 20.27 -12.85 11.60
C SER A 529 20.29 -11.34 11.30
N GLY A 530 20.76 -10.96 10.12
CA GLY A 530 20.98 -9.57 9.73
C GLY A 530 22.20 -8.93 10.39
N SER A 531 23.12 -9.69 10.98
CA SER A 531 24.39 -9.17 11.53
C SER A 531 25.42 -8.97 10.42
N TYR A 532 26.19 -7.89 10.48
CA TYR A 532 27.25 -7.65 9.50
C TYR A 532 28.51 -8.45 9.81
N VAL A 533 29.01 -9.13 8.79
CA VAL A 533 30.19 -9.99 8.84
C VAL A 533 31.40 -9.20 8.33
N GLY A 534 32.36 -8.93 9.21
CA GLY A 534 33.55 -8.15 8.91
C GLY A 534 34.51 -8.81 7.90
N GLN A 535 35.39 -8.01 7.28
CA GLN A 535 36.29 -8.43 6.19
C GLN A 535 37.23 -9.62 6.51
N ASN A 536 37.51 -9.87 7.79
CA ASN A 536 38.43 -10.91 8.26
C ASN A 536 37.70 -12.10 8.92
N ALA A 537 36.36 -12.13 8.89
CA ALA A 537 35.62 -13.23 9.48
C ALA A 537 35.81 -14.50 8.64
N THR A 538 36.48 -15.49 9.22
CA THR A 538 36.43 -16.85 8.71
C THR A 538 35.08 -17.39 9.09
N VAL A 539 34.24 -17.73 8.12
CA VAL A 539 32.95 -18.37 8.40
C VAL A 539 33.25 -19.71 9.08
N THR A 540 33.06 -19.76 10.39
CA THR A 540 33.05 -21.01 11.13
C THR A 540 31.75 -21.72 10.82
N ARG A 541 31.85 -22.85 10.11
CA ARG A 541 30.76 -23.79 9.84
C ARG A 541 29.99 -24.09 11.12
N THR A 542 28.86 -23.42 11.34
CA THR A 542 27.96 -23.76 12.45
C THR A 542 27.40 -25.14 12.14
N ARG A 543 27.46 -26.04 13.12
CA ARG A 543 27.06 -27.45 12.97
C ARG A 543 25.52 -27.52 12.91
N GLY A 544 24.97 -27.27 11.74
CA GLY A 544 23.55 -27.32 11.40
C GLY A 544 23.42 -27.08 9.90
N LYS A 545 22.60 -27.89 9.22
CA LYS A 545 22.44 -27.87 7.76
C LYS A 545 22.09 -26.46 7.25
N ASP A 546 22.65 -26.12 6.09
CA ASP A 546 22.23 -25.02 5.20
C ASP A 546 22.60 -23.58 5.60
N SER A 547 23.85 -23.32 6.02
CA SER A 547 24.41 -21.96 5.95
C SER A 547 25.49 -21.88 4.87
N ASP A 548 25.13 -21.30 3.74
CA ASP A 548 25.92 -21.18 2.51
C ASP A 548 26.96 -20.04 2.61
N HIS A 549 27.71 -20.02 3.72
CA HIS A 549 28.69 -18.98 3.99
C HIS A 549 30.11 -19.51 3.70
N ALA A 550 30.76 -18.82 2.74
CA ALA A 550 32.15 -18.86 2.30
C ALA A 550 32.97 -20.15 2.54
N THR A 551 33.42 -20.76 1.44
CA THR A 551 34.56 -21.67 1.44
C THR A 551 35.77 -20.99 2.10
N LYS A 552 36.43 -21.69 3.03
CA LYS A 552 37.58 -21.20 3.82
C LYS A 552 38.55 -20.39 2.93
N GLY A 553 38.70 -19.10 3.21
CA GLY A 553 39.77 -18.26 2.65
C GLY A 553 39.41 -17.38 1.44
N LYS A 554 38.19 -17.45 0.87
CA LYS A 554 37.76 -16.56 -0.22
C LYS A 554 37.02 -15.32 0.31
N ARG A 555 37.39 -14.13 -0.17
CA ARG A 555 36.68 -12.87 0.11
C ARG A 555 35.25 -12.95 -0.44
N ILE A 556 34.28 -12.48 0.35
CA ILE A 556 32.90 -12.27 -0.12
C ILE A 556 32.91 -11.06 -1.05
N ASP A 557 32.56 -11.31 -2.30
CA ASP A 557 32.39 -10.32 -3.36
C ASP A 557 30.95 -9.80 -3.35
N THR A 558 30.81 -8.50 -3.06
CA THR A 558 29.53 -7.79 -2.97
C THR A 558 29.26 -6.91 -4.18
N SER A 559 30.11 -6.97 -5.21
CA SER A 559 29.97 -6.16 -6.41
C SER A 559 28.85 -6.66 -7.30
N GLY A 560 28.21 -5.75 -8.01
CA GLY A 560 27.13 -6.06 -8.93
C GLY A 560 27.01 -5.07 -10.06
N ARG A 561 26.27 -5.46 -11.10
CA ARG A 561 25.93 -4.64 -12.26
C ARG A 561 24.43 -4.66 -12.46
N LEU A 562 23.80 -3.49 -12.45
CA LEU A 562 22.37 -3.35 -12.72
C LEU A 562 22.07 -3.52 -14.22
N PRO A 563 20.81 -3.83 -14.60
CA PRO A 563 20.40 -3.91 -16.01
C PRO A 563 20.64 -2.62 -16.80
N SER A 564 20.64 -1.45 -16.13
CA SER A 564 21.01 -0.15 -16.72
C SER A 564 22.47 -0.08 -17.17
N GLY A 565 23.30 -1.06 -16.78
CA GLY A 565 24.73 -1.11 -17.05
C GLY A 565 25.60 -0.56 -15.93
N GLU A 566 25.01 0.11 -14.93
CA GLU A 566 25.68 0.71 -13.78
C GLU A 566 26.26 -0.35 -12.84
N THR A 567 27.42 -0.07 -12.26
CA THR A 567 28.16 -1.01 -11.40
C THR A 567 28.39 -0.44 -10.01
N PHE A 568 28.45 -1.32 -9.02
CA PHE A 568 28.80 -0.99 -7.63
C PHE A 568 29.69 -2.08 -7.03
N GLU A 569 30.46 -1.72 -6.00
CA GLU A 569 31.39 -2.63 -5.30
C GLU A 569 30.80 -3.27 -4.04
N ASP A 570 29.87 -2.57 -3.38
CA ASP A 570 29.28 -2.97 -2.11
C ASP A 570 27.92 -2.31 -1.86
N MET A 571 27.35 -2.57 -0.68
CA MET A 571 26.06 -2.02 -0.27
C MET A 571 26.04 -0.49 -0.25
N GLN A 572 27.14 0.19 0.06
CA GLN A 572 27.18 1.65 0.05
C GLN A 572 27.14 2.17 -1.40
N GLY A 573 27.83 1.49 -2.32
CA GLY A 573 27.73 1.74 -3.75
C GLY A 573 26.31 1.54 -4.28
N LEU A 574 25.62 0.45 -3.88
CA LEU A 574 24.23 0.21 -4.28
C LEU A 574 23.29 1.29 -3.74
N LYS A 575 23.40 1.64 -2.44
CA LYS A 575 22.63 2.76 -1.85
C LYS A 575 22.84 4.06 -2.61
N HIS A 576 24.08 4.35 -3.00
CA HIS A 576 24.40 5.55 -3.77
C HIS A 576 23.68 5.55 -5.12
N LEU A 577 23.67 4.45 -5.87
CA LEU A 577 22.93 4.33 -7.13
C LEU A 577 21.42 4.50 -6.92
N LEU A 578 20.86 3.81 -5.92
CA LEU A 578 19.45 3.93 -5.52
C LEU A 578 19.07 5.36 -5.13
N ALA A 579 19.98 6.10 -4.50
CA ALA A 579 19.76 7.48 -4.07
C ALA A 579 20.01 8.52 -5.18
N THR A 580 20.62 8.13 -6.31
CA THR A 580 21.01 9.04 -7.39
C THR A 580 20.41 8.63 -8.73
N SER A 581 21.05 7.75 -9.49
CA SER A 581 20.61 7.39 -10.84
C SER A 581 19.30 6.62 -10.89
N GLN A 582 19.05 5.77 -9.88
CA GLN A 582 17.80 5.00 -9.74
C GLN A 582 16.78 5.71 -8.84
N ARG A 583 17.09 6.92 -8.36
CA ARG A 583 16.28 7.70 -7.43
C ARG A 583 14.84 7.89 -7.89
N ARG A 584 14.66 8.25 -9.16
CA ARG A 584 13.33 8.50 -9.74
C ARG A 584 12.43 7.26 -9.67
N LYS A 585 13.02 6.06 -9.82
CA LYS A 585 12.30 4.79 -9.74
C LYS A 585 11.85 4.49 -8.30
N VAL A 586 12.73 4.72 -7.32
CA VAL A 586 12.39 4.62 -5.89
C VAL A 586 11.25 5.60 -5.54
N ILE A 587 11.37 6.86 -5.96
CA ILE A 587 10.33 7.87 -5.72
C ILE A 587 8.99 7.49 -6.38
N ARG A 588 9.01 6.98 -7.61
CA ARG A 588 7.81 6.49 -8.29
C ARG A 588 7.10 5.42 -7.49
N ASN A 589 7.82 4.39 -7.04
CA ASN A 589 7.21 3.33 -6.25
C ASN A 589 6.63 3.86 -4.93
N ILE A 590 7.35 4.76 -4.23
CA ILE A 590 6.82 5.43 -3.02
C ILE A 590 5.50 6.15 -3.32
N VAL A 591 5.45 6.93 -4.41
CA VAL A 591 4.25 7.67 -4.84
C VAL A 591 3.10 6.71 -5.13
N GLU A 592 3.35 5.68 -5.94
CA GLU A 592 2.33 4.72 -6.35
C GLU A 592 1.74 3.93 -5.18
N ARG A 593 2.59 3.44 -4.28
CA ARG A 593 2.13 2.72 -3.08
C ARG A 593 1.31 3.63 -2.17
N THR A 594 1.78 4.85 -1.94
CA THR A 594 1.08 5.82 -1.08
C THR A 594 -0.27 6.22 -1.69
N LEU A 595 -0.31 6.53 -2.99
CA LEU A 595 -1.54 6.91 -3.68
C LEU A 595 -2.55 5.75 -3.72
N SER A 596 -2.07 4.54 -4.03
CA SER A 596 -2.89 3.32 -4.03
C SER A 596 -3.54 3.05 -2.66
N TYR A 597 -2.75 3.17 -1.58
CA TYR A 597 -3.25 3.04 -0.21
C TYR A 597 -4.25 4.14 0.16
N ALA A 598 -3.97 5.40 -0.18
CA ALA A 598 -4.84 6.55 0.11
C ALA A 598 -6.20 6.45 -0.62
N LEU A 599 -6.20 5.92 -1.84
CA LEU A 599 -7.39 5.72 -2.64
C LEU A 599 -8.13 4.40 -2.30
N CYS A 600 -7.48 3.50 -1.57
CA CYS A 600 -7.96 2.16 -1.23
C CYS A 600 -8.30 1.34 -2.48
N ARG A 601 -7.50 1.45 -3.55
CA ARG A 601 -7.69 0.72 -4.81
C ARG A 601 -6.40 0.66 -5.60
N ALA A 602 -6.28 -0.33 -6.47
CA ALA A 602 -5.21 -0.33 -7.48
C ALA A 602 -5.29 0.93 -8.36
N LEU A 603 -4.12 1.44 -8.73
CA LEU A 603 -4.02 2.50 -9.74
C LEU A 603 -4.45 1.97 -11.10
N GLU A 604 -5.13 2.82 -11.85
CA GLU A 604 -5.59 2.60 -13.21
C GLU A 604 -4.75 3.45 -14.18
N ILE A 605 -4.85 3.17 -15.48
CA ILE A 605 -4.13 3.93 -16.52
C ILE A 605 -4.31 5.45 -16.36
N HIS A 606 -5.52 5.91 -16.02
CA HIS A 606 -5.84 7.32 -15.86
C HIS A 606 -5.20 8.00 -14.64
N ASP A 607 -4.62 7.24 -13.71
CA ASP A 607 -3.84 7.79 -12.60
C ASP A 607 -2.41 8.15 -13.03
N ARG A 608 -1.92 7.60 -14.15
CA ARG A 608 -0.53 7.77 -14.60
C ARG A 608 -0.09 9.23 -14.71
N PRO A 609 -0.84 10.15 -15.36
CA PRO A 609 -0.38 11.55 -15.45
C PRO A 609 -0.31 12.23 -14.09
N THR A 610 -1.16 11.81 -13.14
CA THR A 610 -1.12 12.28 -11.75
C THR A 610 0.15 11.79 -11.05
N VAL A 611 0.49 10.50 -11.19
CA VAL A 611 1.72 9.92 -10.65
C VAL A 611 2.96 10.59 -11.24
N ASP A 612 3.01 10.74 -12.57
CA ASP A 612 4.15 11.34 -13.27
C ASP A 612 4.38 12.79 -12.80
N GLN A 613 3.31 13.58 -12.66
CA GLN A 613 3.40 14.93 -12.12
C GLN A 613 3.90 14.95 -10.67
N MET A 614 3.46 14.03 -9.81
CA MET A 614 3.95 13.94 -8.43
C MET A 614 5.44 13.59 -8.40
N VAL A 615 5.85 12.57 -9.16
CA VAL A 615 7.24 12.11 -9.24
C VAL A 615 8.15 13.22 -9.74
N ASP A 616 7.77 13.94 -10.80
CA ASP A 616 8.54 15.06 -11.32
C ASP A 616 8.76 16.16 -10.26
N ASN A 617 7.69 16.54 -9.56
CA ASN A 617 7.78 17.59 -8.54
C ASN A 617 8.62 17.16 -7.33
N LEU A 618 8.43 15.94 -6.85
CA LEU A 618 9.11 15.40 -5.67
C LEU A 618 10.59 15.11 -5.94
N ASP A 619 10.92 14.61 -7.13
CA ASP A 619 12.31 14.32 -7.50
C ASP A 619 13.12 15.61 -7.69
N GLN A 620 12.59 16.58 -8.46
CA GLN A 620 13.29 17.84 -8.75
C GLN A 620 13.56 18.70 -7.51
N ARG A 621 12.68 18.62 -6.50
CA ARG A 621 12.77 19.46 -5.28
C ARG A 621 13.39 18.75 -4.09
N ASN A 622 13.80 17.50 -4.24
CA ASN A 622 14.16 16.64 -3.12
C ASN A 622 13.06 16.61 -2.04
N GLY A 623 11.82 16.35 -2.49
CA GLY A 623 10.61 16.43 -1.68
C GLY A 623 10.59 15.47 -0.50
N THR A 624 9.75 15.82 0.48
CA THR A 624 9.59 15.07 1.73
C THR A 624 8.34 14.18 1.71
N TYR A 625 8.18 13.33 2.74
CA TYR A 625 6.93 12.60 2.93
C TYR A 625 5.74 13.52 3.16
N ARG A 626 5.94 14.69 3.80
CA ARG A 626 4.90 15.71 3.93
C ARG A 626 4.49 16.27 2.57
N ASP A 627 5.46 16.59 1.71
CA ASP A 627 5.18 17.04 0.33
C ASP A 627 4.38 15.98 -0.45
N LEU A 628 4.73 14.70 -0.28
CA LEU A 628 4.01 13.58 -0.88
C LEU A 628 2.56 13.51 -0.38
N PHE A 629 2.33 13.56 0.92
CA PHE A 629 0.97 13.51 1.47
C PHE A 629 0.14 14.71 1.04
N HIS A 630 0.73 15.90 0.98
CA HIS A 630 0.10 17.07 0.37
C HIS A 630 -0.25 16.85 -1.11
N ALA A 631 0.66 16.30 -1.89
CA ALA A 631 0.41 16.02 -3.30
C ALA A 631 -0.75 15.02 -3.46
N VAL A 632 -0.77 13.94 -2.68
CA VAL A 632 -1.82 12.91 -2.69
C VAL A 632 -3.19 13.52 -2.41
N VAL A 633 -3.36 14.27 -1.32
CA VAL A 633 -4.68 14.81 -0.95
C VAL A 633 -5.16 15.92 -1.90
N LEU A 634 -4.23 16.56 -2.62
CA LEU A 634 -4.55 17.58 -3.63
C LEU A 634 -4.77 17.00 -5.03
N SER A 635 -4.55 15.69 -5.19
CA SER A 635 -4.65 15.03 -6.48
C SER A 635 -6.10 14.90 -6.96
N LEU A 636 -6.26 14.89 -8.29
CA LEU A 636 -7.54 14.66 -8.95
C LEU A 636 -8.25 13.38 -8.45
N PRO A 637 -7.62 12.18 -8.43
CA PRO A 637 -8.31 10.96 -7.99
C PRO A 637 -8.69 10.98 -6.50
N PHE A 638 -8.03 11.78 -5.66
CA PHE A 638 -8.38 11.91 -4.25
C PHE A 638 -9.53 12.89 -4.01
N ARG A 639 -9.68 13.92 -4.86
CA ARG A 639 -10.67 15.00 -4.70
C ARG A 639 -11.92 14.84 -5.55
N GLU A 640 -11.89 13.95 -6.53
CA GLU A 640 -12.99 13.76 -7.46
C GLU A 640 -13.33 12.28 -7.62
N THR A 641 -14.50 12.02 -8.19
CA THR A 641 -14.98 10.67 -8.52
C THR A 641 -15.86 10.74 -9.76
N VAL A 642 -15.95 9.64 -10.50
CA VAL A 642 -16.95 9.48 -11.57
C VAL A 642 -18.12 8.66 -11.06
N ASN A 643 -19.35 9.14 -11.19
CA ASN A 643 -20.52 8.28 -11.02
C ASN A 643 -20.93 7.75 -12.38
N PRO A 644 -21.11 6.42 -12.53
CA PRO A 644 -21.57 5.86 -13.78
C PRO A 644 -22.93 6.47 -14.14
N ILE A 645 -23.06 6.91 -15.39
CA ILE A 645 -24.36 7.24 -15.96
C ILE A 645 -25.08 5.89 -16.04
N HIS A 646 -26.09 5.67 -15.20
CA HIS A 646 -26.98 4.53 -15.37
C HIS A 646 -27.69 4.71 -16.72
N GLU A 647 -27.16 4.12 -17.80
CA GLU A 647 -28.03 3.62 -18.85
C GLU A 647 -28.91 2.58 -18.18
N ALA A 648 -30.23 2.79 -18.21
CA ALA A 648 -31.17 1.82 -17.68
C ALA A 648 -30.81 0.43 -18.24
N PRO A 649 -30.76 -0.63 -17.41
CA PRO A 649 -30.56 -1.96 -17.95
C PRO A 649 -31.66 -2.23 -18.99
N GLN A 650 -31.26 -2.56 -20.22
CA GLN A 650 -32.17 -3.03 -21.26
C GLN A 650 -32.74 -4.41 -20.91
#